data_AF-A0A8K1C5L7-F1
#
_entry.id   AF-A0A8K1C5L7-F1
#
_cell.length_a   1.000
_cell.length_b   1.000
_cell.length_c   1.000
_cell.angle_alpha   90.00
_cell.angle_beta   90.00
_cell.angle_gamma   90.00
#
_symmetry.space_group_name_H-M   'P 1'
#
loop_
_entity.id
_entity.type
_entity.pdbx_description
1 polymer ?
#
loop_
_entity_poly.entity_id
_entity_poly.type
_entity_poly.pdbx_seq_one_letter_code
_entity_poly.pdbx_strand_id
1 'polypeptide(L)'
;MNRVKGTAAVIAPPPPRKVFRATTGLSLDQQLHVAASLQASSHDVLQKIQQMKKTSKKQKKTTKENTLKYEWLQENHRLKRMEETCSKELESLLLRMYNDACTDRFSASNASSKSTSSIKKSPRPEMDSPSAKTLTPESSVANQYASELEELITLEQTQRVALLKQVSSERDQRLAMKQLLASLQNNNQTNFESPAASKMRQQVQDLIFDAVIGHQMVEATLEDEYKQCEDDYQRTYRSIVSGLRQERVKDLPNNQLGSQQVDAFIASLVGIDGCLDDMLLLDIRDEFQRLQNECSDDLAAYERDFRLLAAQDDAAVSMEAASSETGGWLPAEDERFLTVLKSYDRSRPGPSKKPELLYDQISAVLPHLDRQQIKRHVRFHRHLRFYQEKCRDRAKDHERKMSELKTQAQERITQAVEQEREKQKKMEELQRLRDQCQHLHGKVSEWKQTKEAEARIQAQQQELERLFVEQQKTEEENMWRRKHELQKHLLEDYRKSRLLDVLAGERETQEAQEREEAERAAQSAVNAERVQFRQAEYERKLEEDRLEQLRREAEEVERLAKIETIKQQVPYAEKLAAIVADPERTRQETAAFRANFEAAEDGLPVHEKGLFPSHGYDSDTLFKNARFKLGLALRDAGLHSTEYARQALANIKVSNVGAYRHAVAPSTQLW
;
A
#
# COMPACT_ATOMS: atom_id res chain seq x y z
N MET A 1 -23.85 37.63 44.80
CA MET A 1 -24.38 36.26 44.92
C MET A 1 -23.94 35.45 43.71
N ASN A 2 -22.93 34.60 43.87
CA ASN A 2 -22.85 33.25 43.29
C ASN A 2 -21.48 32.65 43.66
N ARG A 3 -21.53 31.70 44.59
CA ARG A 3 -20.47 30.73 44.89
C ARG A 3 -20.17 29.93 43.61
N VAL A 4 -18.92 29.48 43.45
CA VAL A 4 -18.55 28.04 43.38
C VAL A 4 -17.03 27.88 43.27
N LYS A 5 -16.49 27.33 44.37
CA LYS A 5 -15.48 26.27 44.51
C LYS A 5 -14.13 26.40 43.79
N GLY A 6 -13.13 26.85 44.56
CA GLY A 6 -11.74 26.48 44.36
C GLY A 6 -11.49 25.04 44.84
N THR A 7 -10.86 24.24 43.99
CA THR A 7 -10.36 22.90 44.30
C THR A 7 -8.95 23.01 44.87
N ALA A 8 -8.80 22.71 46.15
CA ALA A 8 -7.52 22.56 46.82
C ALA A 8 -6.84 21.25 46.37
N ALA A 9 -5.60 21.35 45.89
CA ALA A 9 -4.76 20.21 45.58
C ALA A 9 -4.21 19.62 46.87
N VAL A 10 -4.63 18.39 47.18
CA VAL A 10 -4.09 17.57 48.28
C VAL A 10 -2.72 17.06 47.85
N ILE A 11 -1.66 17.61 48.46
CA ILE A 11 -0.28 17.12 48.31
C ILE A 11 -0.13 15.89 49.20
N ALA A 12 -0.01 14.71 48.58
CA ALA A 12 0.32 13.47 49.27
C ALA A 12 1.81 13.47 49.71
N PRO A 13 2.13 12.94 50.91
CA PRO A 13 3.51 12.84 51.37
C PRO A 13 4.31 11.80 50.57
N PRO A 14 5.61 12.01 50.34
CA PRO A 14 6.44 11.06 49.59
C PRO A 14 6.64 9.76 50.38
N PRO A 15 6.71 8.60 49.72
CA PRO A 15 6.98 7.33 50.39
C PRO A 15 8.40 7.29 50.98
N PRO A 16 8.62 6.54 52.08
CA PRO A 16 9.91 6.45 52.75
C PRO A 16 10.96 5.84 51.82
N ARG A 17 12.07 6.55 51.63
CA ARG A 17 13.25 6.05 50.92
C ARG A 17 13.81 4.85 51.69
N LYS A 18 13.67 3.64 51.12
CA LYS A 18 14.39 2.45 51.59
C LYS A 18 15.89 2.69 51.35
N VAL A 19 16.59 3.06 52.41
CA VAL A 19 18.04 3.19 52.41
C VAL A 19 18.62 1.79 52.24
N PHE A 20 19.49 1.62 51.24
CA PHE A 20 20.23 0.39 50.98
C PHE A 20 20.93 -0.07 52.26
N ARG A 21 20.48 -1.19 52.85
CA ARG A 21 21.28 -1.91 53.83
C ARG A 21 22.42 -2.59 53.09
N ALA A 22 23.65 -2.25 53.48
CA ALA A 22 24.85 -2.90 52.97
C ALA A 22 24.74 -4.42 53.21
N THR A 23 24.88 -5.19 52.14
CA THR A 23 24.89 -6.65 52.14
C THR A 23 26.25 -7.16 52.60
N THR A 24 26.53 -7.07 53.90
CA THR A 24 27.67 -7.76 54.49
C THR A 24 27.23 -9.17 54.88
N GLY A 25 27.52 -10.16 54.02
CA GLY A 25 27.33 -11.58 54.34
C GLY A 25 26.99 -12.52 53.17
N LEU A 26 26.76 -12.01 51.96
CA LEU A 26 26.47 -12.85 50.78
C LEU A 26 27.77 -13.31 50.11
N SER A 27 27.87 -14.59 49.76
CA SER A 27 29.01 -15.11 48.98
C SER A 27 29.04 -14.47 47.58
N LEU A 28 30.22 -14.45 46.94
CA LEU A 28 30.41 -13.81 45.63
C LEU A 28 29.41 -14.34 44.58
N ASP A 29 29.12 -15.64 44.60
CA ASP A 29 28.13 -16.27 43.69
C ASP A 29 26.70 -15.81 43.96
N GLN A 30 26.33 -15.59 45.22
CA GLN A 30 25.01 -15.07 45.58
C GLN A 30 24.87 -13.60 45.17
N GLN A 31 25.95 -12.82 45.27
CA GLN A 31 25.97 -11.44 44.80
C GLN A 31 25.84 -11.37 43.26
N LEU A 32 26.51 -12.26 42.53
CA LEU A 32 26.37 -12.39 41.09
C LEU A 32 24.95 -12.80 40.68
N HIS A 33 24.32 -13.72 41.41
CA HIS A 33 22.95 -14.14 41.11
C HIS A 33 21.91 -13.04 41.38
N VAL A 34 22.08 -12.26 42.45
CA VAL A 34 21.24 -11.10 42.75
C VAL A 34 21.47 -9.99 41.72
N ALA A 35 22.70 -9.75 41.30
CA ALA A 35 23.01 -8.80 40.23
C ALA A 35 22.39 -9.21 38.88
N ALA A 36 22.45 -10.50 38.52
CA ALA A 36 21.82 -11.03 37.31
C ALA A 36 20.29 -10.93 37.36
N SER A 37 19.68 -11.20 38.52
CA SER A 37 18.23 -11.06 38.75
C SER A 37 17.77 -9.58 38.66
N LEU A 38 18.57 -8.66 39.20
CA LEU A 38 18.32 -7.22 39.11
C LEU A 38 18.52 -6.70 37.68
N GLN A 39 19.48 -7.23 36.91
CA GLN A 39 19.64 -6.90 35.50
C GLN A 39 18.46 -7.44 34.66
N ALA A 40 18.03 -8.68 34.89
CA ALA A 40 16.89 -9.25 34.17
C ALA A 40 15.58 -8.49 34.44
N SER A 41 15.31 -8.16 35.72
CA SER A 41 14.12 -7.37 36.09
C SER A 41 14.21 -5.92 35.60
N SER A 42 15.40 -5.31 35.60
CA SER A 42 15.62 -3.99 35.01
C SER A 42 15.37 -3.99 33.50
N HIS A 43 15.80 -5.04 32.79
CA HIS A 43 15.59 -5.17 31.35
C HIS A 43 14.09 -5.32 31.01
N ASP A 44 13.35 -6.10 31.80
CA ASP A 44 11.90 -6.28 31.64
C ASP A 44 11.12 -4.97 31.90
N VAL A 45 11.53 -4.21 32.93
CA VAL A 45 10.96 -2.87 33.21
C VAL A 45 11.26 -1.89 32.08
N LEU A 46 12.47 -1.88 31.54
CA LEU A 46 12.84 -1.04 30.40
C LEU A 46 12.05 -1.41 29.14
N GLN A 47 11.85 -2.70 28.89
CA GLN A 47 11.06 -3.19 27.76
C GLN A 47 9.58 -2.75 27.89
N LYS A 48 9.02 -2.80 29.10
CA LYS A 48 7.67 -2.33 29.41
C LYS A 48 7.53 -0.81 29.24
N ILE A 49 8.53 -0.03 29.65
CA ILE A 49 8.58 1.43 29.42
C ILE A 49 8.65 1.73 27.91
N GLN A 50 9.44 0.99 27.14
CA GLN A 50 9.50 1.15 25.69
C GLN A 50 8.18 0.80 25.01
N GLN A 51 7.49 -0.26 25.44
CA GLN A 51 6.16 -0.61 24.94
C GLN A 51 5.11 0.46 25.27
N MET A 52 5.13 1.02 26.48
CA MET A 52 4.26 2.15 26.85
C MET A 52 4.53 3.41 26.03
N LYS A 53 5.81 3.71 25.73
CA LYS A 53 6.16 4.83 24.84
C LYS A 53 5.66 4.60 23.41
N LYS A 54 5.75 3.37 22.89
CA LYS A 54 5.23 3.01 21.55
C LYS A 54 3.71 3.12 21.48
N THR A 55 3.00 2.61 22.48
CA THR A 55 1.53 2.70 22.53
C THR A 55 1.05 4.14 22.72
N SER A 56 1.71 4.94 23.57
CA SER A 56 1.40 6.37 23.73
C SER A 56 1.63 7.17 22.44
N LYS A 57 2.73 6.91 21.71
CA LYS A 57 2.96 7.52 20.39
C LYS A 57 1.88 7.12 19.37
N LYS A 58 1.48 5.84 19.35
CA LYS A 58 0.40 5.35 18.49
C LYS A 58 -0.93 6.02 18.82
N GLN A 59 -1.26 6.12 20.12
CA GLN A 59 -2.48 6.77 20.60
C GLN A 59 -2.50 8.27 20.25
N LYS A 60 -1.37 8.99 20.41
CA LYS A 60 -1.23 10.39 19.99
C LYS A 60 -1.39 10.58 18.49
N LYS A 61 -0.87 9.65 17.68
CA LYS A 61 -1.03 9.67 16.22
C LYS A 61 -2.49 9.45 15.83
N THR A 62 -3.16 8.46 16.42
CA THR A 62 -4.58 8.19 16.15
C THR A 62 -5.50 9.33 16.60
N THR A 63 -5.19 10.00 17.72
CA THR A 63 -5.97 11.18 18.14
C THR A 63 -5.78 12.35 17.18
N LYS A 64 -4.56 12.58 16.67
CA LYS A 64 -4.29 13.62 15.66
C LYS A 64 -4.98 13.34 14.33
N GLU A 65 -4.97 12.09 13.87
CA GLU A 65 -5.68 11.68 12.66
C GLU A 65 -7.20 11.84 12.81
N ASN A 66 -7.75 11.53 14.00
CA ASN A 66 -9.17 11.73 14.29
C ASN A 66 -9.55 13.21 14.41
N THR A 67 -8.71 14.07 14.99
CA THR A 67 -8.97 15.52 15.04
C THR A 67 -8.90 16.14 13.65
N LEU A 68 -7.90 15.79 12.83
CA LEU A 68 -7.79 16.26 11.45
C LEU A 68 -8.98 15.80 10.60
N LYS A 69 -9.47 14.58 10.81
CA LYS A 69 -10.68 14.08 10.14
C LYS A 69 -11.94 14.88 10.54
N TYR A 70 -12.04 15.26 11.81
CA TYR A 70 -13.17 16.05 12.32
C TYR A 70 -13.12 17.51 11.81
N GLU A 71 -11.93 18.12 11.81
CA GLU A 71 -11.69 19.46 11.24
C GLU A 71 -11.96 19.48 9.73
N TRP A 72 -11.50 18.47 8.99
CA TRP A 72 -11.80 18.35 7.56
C TRP A 72 -13.30 18.17 7.30
N LEU A 73 -14.00 17.37 8.11
CA LEU A 73 -15.46 17.23 7.99
C LEU A 73 -16.19 18.54 8.28
N GLN A 74 -15.73 19.32 9.27
CA GLN A 74 -16.29 20.64 9.56
C GLN A 74 -16.03 21.63 8.43
N GLU A 75 -14.81 21.70 7.90
CA GLU A 75 -14.49 22.62 6.81
C GLU A 75 -15.21 22.22 5.52
N ASN A 76 -15.30 20.93 5.21
CA ASN A 76 -16.07 20.46 4.05
C ASN A 76 -17.57 20.79 4.21
N HIS A 77 -18.13 20.66 5.41
CA HIS A 77 -19.51 21.06 5.68
C HIS A 77 -19.71 22.58 5.60
N ARG A 78 -18.70 23.37 6.01
CA ARG A 78 -18.68 24.84 5.87
C ARG A 78 -18.63 25.26 4.40
N LEU A 79 -17.70 24.69 3.62
CA LEU A 79 -17.55 24.94 2.18
C LEU A 79 -18.84 24.61 1.43
N LYS A 80 -19.48 23.47 1.75
CA LYS A 80 -20.76 23.08 1.14
C LYS A 80 -21.88 24.09 1.44
N ARG A 81 -21.94 24.65 2.66
CA ARG A 81 -22.91 25.73 2.97
C ARG A 81 -22.63 27.00 2.20
N MET A 82 -21.35 27.36 2.02
CA MET A 82 -20.99 28.54 1.21
C MET A 82 -21.39 28.33 -0.25
N GLU A 83 -21.12 27.15 -0.81
CA GLU A 83 -21.53 26.78 -2.17
C GLU A 83 -23.06 26.86 -2.35
N GLU A 84 -23.83 26.31 -1.40
CA GLU A 84 -25.29 26.40 -1.39
C GLU A 84 -25.79 27.86 -1.25
N THR A 85 -25.06 28.71 -0.53
CA THR A 85 -25.41 30.13 -0.36
C THR A 85 -25.14 30.91 -1.64
N CYS A 86 -23.94 30.78 -2.22
CA CYS A 86 -23.59 31.41 -3.50
C CYS A 86 -24.52 30.94 -4.63
N SER A 87 -24.89 29.66 -4.66
CA SER A 87 -25.84 29.14 -5.66
C SER A 87 -27.22 29.79 -5.51
N LYS A 88 -27.72 29.97 -4.28
CA LYS A 88 -28.99 30.67 -4.03
C LYS A 88 -28.93 32.15 -4.36
N GLU A 89 -27.80 32.81 -4.07
CA GLU A 89 -27.59 34.21 -4.43
C GLU A 89 -27.59 34.39 -5.95
N LEU A 90 -26.89 33.52 -6.68
CA LEU A 90 -26.88 33.50 -8.14
C LEU A 90 -28.27 33.22 -8.72
N GLU A 91 -28.98 32.22 -8.22
CA GLU A 91 -30.36 31.94 -8.61
C GLU A 91 -31.27 33.15 -8.36
N SER A 92 -31.12 33.82 -7.21
CA SER A 92 -31.90 35.02 -6.88
C SER A 92 -31.57 36.21 -7.78
N LEU A 93 -30.30 36.36 -8.17
CA LEU A 93 -29.83 37.39 -9.10
C LEU A 93 -30.41 37.14 -10.49
N LEU A 94 -30.30 35.92 -11.00
CA LEU A 94 -30.86 35.52 -12.29
C LEU A 94 -32.38 35.69 -12.32
N LEU A 95 -33.08 35.31 -11.23
CA LEU A 95 -34.53 35.50 -11.11
C LEU A 95 -34.90 36.99 -11.09
N ARG A 96 -34.10 37.84 -10.43
CA ARG A 96 -34.29 39.30 -10.43
C ARG A 96 -34.08 39.87 -11.83
N MET A 97 -32.98 39.53 -12.50
CA MET A 97 -32.69 40.00 -13.86
C MET A 97 -33.79 39.57 -14.85
N TYR A 98 -34.28 38.33 -14.73
CA TYR A 98 -35.39 37.84 -15.53
C TYR A 98 -36.67 38.64 -15.28
N ASN A 99 -37.02 38.86 -14.01
CA ASN A 99 -38.21 39.63 -13.66
C ASN A 99 -38.10 41.10 -14.13
N ASP A 100 -36.94 41.73 -13.96
CA ASP A 100 -36.68 43.10 -14.39
C ASP A 100 -36.85 43.22 -15.92
N ALA A 101 -36.25 42.29 -16.69
CA ALA A 101 -36.42 42.20 -18.14
C ALA A 101 -37.87 41.95 -18.58
N CYS A 102 -38.64 41.16 -17.81
CA CYS A 102 -40.06 40.96 -18.06
C CYS A 102 -40.88 42.23 -17.75
N THR A 103 -40.58 42.95 -16.65
CA THR A 103 -41.31 44.16 -16.27
C THR A 103 -41.07 45.32 -17.24
N ASP A 104 -39.88 45.43 -17.81
CA ASP A 104 -39.58 46.43 -18.84
C ASP A 104 -40.40 46.19 -20.12
N ARG A 105 -40.63 44.93 -20.49
CA ARG A 105 -41.51 44.57 -21.63
C ARG A 105 -42.97 44.96 -21.41
N PHE A 106 -43.50 44.79 -20.19
CA PHE A 106 -44.90 45.16 -19.90
C PHE A 106 -45.08 46.68 -19.77
N SER A 107 -44.09 47.38 -19.21
CA SER A 107 -44.13 48.84 -19.01
C SER A 107 -44.08 49.60 -20.34
N ALA A 108 -43.30 49.13 -21.31
CA ALA A 108 -43.24 49.71 -22.65
C ALA A 108 -44.55 49.55 -23.46
N SER A 109 -45.33 48.48 -23.21
CA SER A 109 -46.58 48.22 -23.93
C SER A 109 -47.78 49.09 -23.47
N ASN A 110 -47.79 49.53 -22.21
CA ASN A 110 -48.90 50.29 -21.62
C ASN A 110 -48.75 51.82 -21.73
N ALA A 111 -47.56 52.33 -22.09
CA ALA A 111 -47.33 53.77 -22.28
C ALA A 111 -47.84 54.31 -23.64
N SER A 112 -48.24 53.44 -24.58
CA SER A 112 -48.64 53.82 -25.94
C SER A 112 -50.15 54.10 -26.12
N SER A 113 -51.00 53.90 -25.10
CA SER A 113 -52.47 53.91 -25.27
C SER A 113 -53.25 54.94 -24.41
N LYS A 114 -52.69 56.13 -24.16
CA LYS A 114 -53.44 57.27 -23.59
C LYS A 114 -53.16 58.58 -24.32
N SER A 115 -53.85 58.80 -25.44
CA SER A 115 -54.16 60.14 -25.94
C SER A 115 -55.63 60.24 -26.40
N THR A 116 -56.39 60.90 -25.53
CA THR A 116 -57.63 61.67 -25.72
C THR A 116 -58.28 61.72 -27.11
N SER A 117 -59.45 61.09 -27.24
CA SER A 117 -60.41 61.33 -28.32
C SER A 117 -61.47 62.36 -27.91
N SER A 118 -61.41 63.55 -28.54
CA SER A 118 -62.46 64.58 -28.55
C SER A 118 -63.04 64.68 -29.96
N ILE A 119 -64.35 64.46 -30.01
CA ILE A 119 -65.32 64.57 -31.11
C ILE A 119 -65.08 65.75 -32.07
N LYS A 120 -65.11 65.50 -33.40
CA LYS A 120 -65.97 66.18 -34.39
C LYS A 120 -65.91 65.54 -35.80
N LYS A 121 -67.10 65.45 -36.41
CA LYS A 121 -67.48 64.91 -37.74
C LYS A 121 -66.98 65.77 -38.91
N SER A 122 -66.52 65.14 -40.01
CA SER A 122 -67.13 65.19 -41.36
C SER A 122 -66.30 64.38 -42.40
N PRO A 123 -66.85 63.98 -43.57
CA PRO A 123 -66.40 62.81 -44.33
C PRO A 123 -65.70 63.10 -45.68
N ARG A 124 -65.12 62.01 -46.23
CA ARG A 124 -64.79 61.70 -47.66
C ARG A 124 -63.41 62.14 -48.22
N PRO A 125 -62.89 61.49 -49.29
CA PRO A 125 -62.48 60.08 -49.40
C PRO A 125 -61.04 59.89 -49.92
N GLU A 126 -60.54 58.65 -49.78
CA GLU A 126 -59.56 57.92 -50.62
C GLU A 126 -58.49 58.70 -51.41
N MET A 127 -57.21 58.36 -51.13
CA MET A 127 -56.18 58.11 -52.15
C MET A 127 -54.97 57.38 -51.50
N ASP A 128 -54.47 56.40 -52.25
CA ASP A 128 -53.44 55.43 -51.91
C ASP A 128 -52.09 56.01 -51.50
N SER A 129 -51.41 55.35 -50.55
CA SER A 129 -49.94 55.31 -50.46
C SER A 129 -49.46 54.16 -49.54
N PRO A 130 -48.51 53.31 -49.98
CA PRO A 130 -47.97 52.23 -49.16
C PRO A 130 -46.87 52.81 -48.25
N SER A 131 -47.22 53.11 -47.00
CA SER A 131 -46.24 53.50 -45.98
C SER A 131 -45.61 52.25 -45.36
N ALA A 132 -44.33 52.06 -45.64
CA ALA A 132 -43.47 51.06 -45.01
C ALA A 132 -43.53 51.20 -43.48
N LYS A 133 -43.91 50.12 -42.80
CA LYS A 133 -43.76 49.98 -41.36
C LYS A 133 -42.27 49.86 -41.04
N THR A 134 -41.66 50.99 -40.69
CA THR A 134 -40.35 51.03 -40.05
C THR A 134 -40.49 50.39 -38.68
N LEU A 135 -40.08 49.12 -38.58
CA LEU A 135 -39.82 48.45 -37.32
C LEU A 135 -38.70 49.22 -36.60
N THR A 136 -39.01 49.74 -35.42
CA THR A 136 -38.05 50.40 -34.53
C THR A 136 -36.91 49.42 -34.18
N PRO A 137 -35.62 49.81 -34.31
CA PRO A 137 -34.47 48.91 -34.07
C PRO A 137 -34.34 48.42 -32.62
N GLU A 138 -34.95 49.12 -31.67
CA GLU A 138 -34.74 48.89 -30.23
C GLU A 138 -35.32 47.55 -29.74
N SER A 139 -36.40 47.05 -30.37
CA SER A 139 -36.94 45.72 -30.05
C SER A 139 -36.04 44.58 -30.53
N SER A 140 -35.18 44.82 -31.52
CA SER A 140 -34.28 43.80 -32.06
C SER A 140 -33.09 43.56 -31.14
N VAL A 141 -32.55 44.63 -30.55
CA VAL A 141 -31.40 44.57 -29.64
C VAL A 141 -31.77 43.89 -28.32
N ALA A 142 -32.95 44.19 -27.76
CA ALA A 142 -33.44 43.53 -26.55
C ALA A 142 -33.71 42.02 -26.74
N ASN A 143 -34.12 41.60 -27.95
CA ASN A 143 -34.29 40.18 -28.27
C ASN A 143 -32.95 39.48 -28.51
N GLN A 144 -31.94 40.17 -29.04
CA GLN A 144 -30.57 39.64 -29.14
C GLN A 144 -29.95 39.43 -27.76
N TYR A 145 -30.01 40.42 -26.86
CA TYR A 145 -29.50 40.25 -25.50
C TYR A 145 -30.20 39.13 -24.73
N ALA A 146 -31.52 38.97 -24.88
CA ALA A 146 -32.24 37.87 -24.26
C ALA A 146 -31.78 36.50 -24.79
N SER A 147 -31.56 36.39 -26.11
CA SER A 147 -31.03 35.18 -26.74
C SER A 147 -29.60 34.86 -26.29
N GLU A 148 -28.72 35.86 -26.22
CA GLU A 148 -27.35 35.71 -25.73
C GLU A 148 -27.32 35.29 -24.25
N LEU A 149 -28.23 35.84 -23.42
CA LEU A 149 -28.35 35.46 -22.02
C LEU A 149 -28.85 34.02 -21.86
N GLU A 150 -29.82 33.59 -22.67
CA GLU A 150 -30.29 32.20 -22.71
C GLU A 150 -29.18 31.24 -23.15
N GLU A 151 -28.40 31.61 -24.17
CA GLU A 151 -27.23 30.84 -24.61
C GLU A 151 -26.17 30.72 -23.50
N LEU A 152 -25.85 31.82 -22.80
CA LEU A 152 -24.91 31.79 -21.67
C LEU A 152 -25.42 30.93 -20.51
N ILE A 153 -26.71 30.98 -20.20
CA ILE A 153 -27.32 30.14 -19.16
C ILE A 153 -27.25 28.66 -19.55
N THR A 154 -27.55 28.32 -20.81
CA THR A 154 -27.45 26.92 -21.27
C THR A 154 -26.00 26.43 -21.31
N LEU A 155 -25.04 27.29 -21.67
CA LEU A 155 -23.62 26.98 -21.62
C LEU A 155 -23.13 26.73 -20.19
N GLU A 156 -23.52 27.57 -19.23
CA GLU A 156 -23.17 27.38 -17.80
C GLU A 156 -23.78 26.08 -17.27
N GLN A 157 -25.06 25.81 -17.56
CA GLN A 157 -25.73 24.58 -17.14
C GLN A 157 -25.06 23.33 -17.73
N THR A 158 -24.65 23.36 -19.00
CA THR A 158 -23.95 22.24 -19.63
C THR A 158 -22.56 22.03 -19.04
N GLN A 159 -21.80 23.10 -18.78
CA GLN A 159 -20.52 23.04 -18.08
C GLN A 159 -20.68 22.48 -16.65
N ARG A 160 -21.72 22.90 -15.92
CA ARG A 160 -22.01 22.41 -14.56
C ARG A 160 -22.37 20.93 -14.55
N VAL A 161 -23.17 20.47 -15.52
CA VAL A 161 -23.46 19.04 -15.71
C VAL A 161 -22.19 18.25 -16.08
N ALA A 162 -21.31 18.80 -16.92
CA ALA A 162 -20.03 18.17 -17.26
C ALA A 162 -19.13 18.03 -16.02
N LEU A 163 -18.99 19.09 -15.21
CA LEU A 163 -18.26 19.06 -13.94
C LEU A 163 -18.85 18.04 -12.95
N LEU A 164 -20.18 17.99 -12.80
CA LEU A 164 -20.83 16.99 -11.95
C LEU A 164 -20.56 15.57 -12.42
N LYS A 165 -20.57 15.32 -13.73
CA LYS A 165 -20.20 14.03 -14.32
C LYS A 165 -18.73 13.69 -14.02
N GLN A 166 -17.81 14.65 -14.19
CA GLN A 166 -16.40 14.46 -13.86
C GLN A 166 -16.19 14.12 -12.38
N VAL A 167 -16.81 14.87 -11.47
CA VAL A 167 -16.75 14.61 -10.02
C VAL A 167 -17.35 13.25 -9.66
N SER A 168 -18.43 12.82 -10.33
CA SER A 168 -19.00 11.48 -10.13
C SER A 168 -18.04 10.38 -10.59
N SER A 169 -17.42 10.55 -11.77
CA SER A 169 -16.39 9.68 -12.33
C SER A 169 -15.19 9.54 -11.37
N GLU A 170 -14.67 10.66 -10.86
CA GLU A 170 -13.58 10.64 -9.89
C GLU A 170 -13.96 9.96 -8.58
N ARG A 171 -15.20 10.17 -8.10
CA ARG A 171 -15.72 9.46 -6.92
C ARG A 171 -15.74 7.95 -7.15
N ASP A 172 -16.25 7.51 -8.29
CA ASP A 172 -16.34 6.10 -8.65
C ASP A 172 -14.94 5.48 -8.80
N GLN A 173 -14.00 6.18 -9.42
CA GLN A 173 -12.59 5.78 -9.48
C GLN A 173 -11.97 5.65 -8.09
N ARG A 174 -12.19 6.63 -7.20
CA ARG A 174 -11.70 6.56 -5.80
C ARG A 174 -12.35 5.41 -5.03
N LEU A 175 -13.61 5.10 -5.30
CA LEU A 175 -14.34 3.99 -4.67
C LEU A 175 -13.82 2.64 -5.15
N ALA A 176 -13.60 2.49 -6.46
CA ALA A 176 -12.96 1.32 -7.05
C ALA A 176 -11.54 1.11 -6.50
N MET A 177 -10.74 2.18 -6.41
CA MET A 177 -9.40 2.13 -5.85
C MET A 177 -9.40 1.76 -4.36
N LYS A 178 -10.37 2.27 -3.58
CA LYS A 178 -10.57 1.87 -2.17
C LYS A 178 -10.97 0.40 -2.04
N GLN A 179 -11.87 -0.09 -2.89
CA GLN A 179 -12.28 -1.50 -2.90
C GLN A 179 -11.10 -2.42 -3.24
N LEU A 180 -10.27 -2.02 -4.21
CA LEU A 180 -9.06 -2.73 -4.59
C LEU A 180 -7.99 -2.69 -3.49
N LEU A 181 -7.80 -1.57 -2.80
CA LEU A 181 -6.90 -1.51 -1.64
C LEU A 181 -7.43 -2.35 -0.46
N ALA A 182 -8.74 -2.39 -0.24
CA ALA A 182 -9.35 -3.20 0.80
C ALA A 182 -9.22 -4.71 0.51
N SER A 183 -9.37 -5.13 -0.76
CA SER A 183 -9.16 -6.53 -1.15
C SER A 183 -7.70 -6.95 -0.96
N LEU A 184 -6.74 -6.07 -1.25
CA LEU A 184 -5.31 -6.31 -0.97
C LEU A 184 -5.01 -6.38 0.52
N GLN A 185 -5.62 -5.52 1.35
CA GLN A 185 -5.44 -5.55 2.81
C GLN A 185 -6.00 -6.83 3.43
N ASN A 186 -7.14 -7.32 2.93
CA ASN A 186 -7.74 -8.58 3.38
C ASN A 186 -6.89 -9.79 2.95
N ASN A 187 -6.31 -9.76 1.74
CA ASN A 187 -5.43 -10.84 1.25
C ASN A 187 -4.06 -10.90 1.94
N ASN A 188 -3.58 -9.80 2.53
CA ASN A 188 -2.33 -9.79 3.30
C ASN A 188 -2.42 -10.54 4.66
N GLN A 189 -3.61 -10.90 5.14
CA GLN A 189 -3.78 -11.70 6.35
C GLN A 189 -3.71 -13.21 6.11
N THR A 190 -3.86 -13.65 4.85
CA THR A 190 -3.68 -15.05 4.45
C THR A 190 -2.27 -15.23 3.92
N ASN A 191 -1.41 -15.94 4.66
CA ASN A 191 -0.05 -16.32 4.24
C ASN A 191 -0.06 -16.86 2.80
N PHE A 192 0.51 -16.13 1.84
CA PHE A 192 0.68 -16.61 0.47
C PHE A 192 1.93 -16.03 -0.21
N GLU A 193 2.93 -16.89 -0.36
CA GLU A 193 3.99 -16.82 -1.36
C GLU A 193 3.46 -17.32 -2.73
N SER A 194 2.25 -16.91 -3.13
CA SER A 194 1.72 -17.28 -4.45
C SER A 194 2.23 -16.31 -5.53
N PRO A 195 2.78 -16.81 -6.65
CA PRO A 195 3.23 -15.97 -7.77
C PRO A 195 2.11 -15.09 -8.36
N ALA A 196 0.83 -15.49 -8.20
CA ALA A 196 -0.32 -14.68 -8.61
C ALA A 196 -0.47 -13.40 -7.76
N ALA A 197 -0.14 -13.46 -6.46
CA ALA A 197 -0.20 -12.31 -5.57
C ALA A 197 0.94 -11.31 -5.82
N SER A 198 2.08 -11.77 -6.33
CA SER A 198 3.18 -10.89 -6.78
C SER A 198 2.78 -10.11 -8.04
N LYS A 199 2.23 -10.82 -9.05
CA LYS A 199 1.77 -10.21 -10.31
C LYS A 199 0.65 -9.19 -10.08
N MET A 200 -0.28 -9.48 -9.18
CA MET A 200 -1.34 -8.53 -8.79
C MET A 200 -0.79 -7.30 -8.06
N ARG A 201 0.22 -7.45 -7.18
CA ARG A 201 0.88 -6.29 -6.54
C ARG A 201 1.57 -5.39 -7.56
N GLN A 202 2.21 -5.99 -8.56
CA GLN A 202 2.88 -5.27 -9.63
C GLN A 202 1.89 -4.49 -10.49
N GLN A 203 0.79 -5.12 -10.91
CA GLN A 203 -0.30 -4.44 -11.63
C GLN A 203 -0.92 -3.28 -10.85
N VAL A 204 -1.05 -3.41 -9.52
CA VAL A 204 -1.57 -2.33 -8.68
C VAL A 204 -0.56 -1.21 -8.51
N GLN A 205 0.74 -1.52 -8.40
CA GLN A 205 1.78 -0.50 -8.44
C GLN A 205 1.77 0.25 -9.76
N ASP A 206 1.69 -0.45 -10.89
CA ASP A 206 1.64 0.15 -12.23
C ASP A 206 0.40 1.06 -12.36
N LEU A 207 -0.77 0.62 -11.89
CA LEU A 207 -2.00 1.41 -11.94
C LEU A 207 -1.96 2.64 -11.01
N ILE A 208 -1.28 2.56 -9.86
CA ILE A 208 -1.01 3.72 -9.00
C ILE A 208 -0.03 4.67 -9.68
N PHE A 209 1.01 4.16 -10.35
CA PHE A 209 1.95 4.99 -11.09
C PHE A 209 1.27 5.69 -12.27
N ASP A 210 0.45 4.99 -13.04
CA ASP A 210 -0.32 5.56 -14.16
C ASP A 210 -1.33 6.60 -13.67
N ALA A 211 -1.98 6.39 -12.52
CA ALA A 211 -2.88 7.38 -11.92
C ALA A 211 -2.13 8.62 -11.44
N VAL A 212 -0.94 8.46 -10.85
CA VAL A 212 -0.09 9.58 -10.40
C VAL A 212 0.48 10.34 -11.59
N ILE A 213 0.98 9.64 -12.62
CA ILE A 213 1.50 10.24 -13.86
C ILE A 213 0.38 10.95 -14.60
N GLY A 214 -0.79 10.31 -14.73
CA GLY A 214 -1.97 10.92 -15.33
C GLY A 214 -2.42 12.17 -14.60
N HIS A 215 -2.41 12.17 -13.26
CA HIS A 215 -2.72 13.37 -12.48
C HIS A 215 -1.69 14.48 -12.70
N GLN A 216 -0.39 14.16 -12.67
CA GLN A 216 0.67 15.13 -12.94
C GLN A 216 0.61 15.70 -14.37
N MET A 217 0.24 14.88 -15.35
CA MET A 217 0.04 15.33 -16.73
C MET A 217 -1.16 16.28 -16.83
N VAL A 218 -2.28 15.95 -16.18
CA VAL A 218 -3.46 16.82 -16.14
C VAL A 218 -3.14 18.13 -15.42
N GLU A 219 -2.42 18.09 -14.29
CA GLU A 219 -1.95 19.28 -13.60
C GLU A 219 -1.05 20.14 -14.50
N ALA A 220 -0.09 19.53 -15.21
CA ALA A 220 0.77 20.24 -16.16
C ALA A 220 -0.03 20.89 -17.30
N THR A 221 -1.00 20.18 -17.88
CA THR A 221 -1.86 20.76 -18.93
C THR A 221 -2.72 21.89 -18.40
N LEU A 222 -3.30 21.77 -17.20
CA LEU A 222 -4.09 22.82 -16.57
C LEU A 222 -3.23 24.04 -16.24
N GLU A 223 -1.98 23.84 -15.82
CA GLU A 223 -1.05 24.94 -15.59
C GLU A 223 -0.67 25.68 -16.87
N ASP A 224 -0.48 24.95 -17.98
CA ASP A 224 -0.17 25.57 -19.27
C ASP A 224 -1.39 26.31 -19.84
N GLU A 225 -2.59 25.73 -19.73
CA GLU A 225 -3.85 26.42 -20.05
C GLU A 225 -4.06 27.66 -19.16
N TYR A 226 -3.77 27.56 -17.86
CA TYR A 226 -3.84 28.69 -16.94
C TYR A 226 -2.88 29.82 -17.35
N LYS A 227 -1.61 29.49 -17.66
CA LYS A 227 -0.63 30.49 -18.13
C LYS A 227 -1.08 31.11 -19.44
N GLN A 228 -1.61 30.33 -20.37
CA GLN A 228 -2.10 30.84 -21.64
C GLN A 228 -3.31 31.77 -21.43
N CYS A 229 -4.25 31.40 -20.56
CA CYS A 229 -5.37 32.26 -20.17
C CYS A 229 -4.89 33.55 -19.50
N GLU A 230 -3.90 33.47 -18.61
CA GLU A 230 -3.31 34.64 -17.96
C GLU A 230 -2.61 35.53 -19.00
N ASP A 231 -1.84 34.98 -19.92
CA ASP A 231 -1.19 35.73 -20.99
C ASP A 231 -2.21 36.42 -21.91
N ASP A 232 -3.28 35.73 -22.29
CA ASP A 232 -4.36 36.29 -23.11
C ASP A 232 -5.16 37.36 -22.34
N TYR A 233 -5.40 37.16 -21.05
CA TYR A 233 -5.96 38.17 -20.16
C TYR A 233 -5.05 39.41 -20.11
N GLN A 234 -3.75 39.25 -19.88
CA GLN A 234 -2.80 40.35 -19.83
C GLN A 234 -2.70 41.09 -21.16
N ARG A 235 -2.76 40.39 -22.30
CA ARG A 235 -2.78 41.01 -23.65
C ARG A 235 -4.05 41.81 -23.88
N THR A 236 -5.21 41.23 -23.60
CA THR A 236 -6.51 41.91 -23.78
C THR A 236 -6.62 43.11 -22.83
N TYR A 237 -6.22 42.94 -21.58
CA TYR A 237 -6.13 44.00 -20.58
C TYR A 237 -5.26 45.17 -21.08
N ARG A 238 -4.03 44.91 -21.52
CA ARG A 238 -3.14 45.95 -22.08
C ARG A 238 -3.74 46.63 -23.31
N SER A 239 -4.39 45.88 -24.18
CA SER A 239 -5.07 46.44 -25.36
C SER A 239 -6.17 47.40 -24.95
N ILE A 240 -7.06 47.01 -24.02
CA ILE A 240 -8.15 47.84 -23.50
C ILE A 240 -7.60 49.11 -22.86
N VAL A 241 -6.63 48.98 -21.95
CA VAL A 241 -5.96 50.12 -21.30
C VAL A 241 -5.37 51.08 -22.33
N SER A 242 -4.68 50.55 -23.35
CA SER A 242 -4.10 51.37 -24.42
C SER A 242 -5.16 52.10 -25.25
N GLY A 243 -6.29 51.44 -25.53
CA GLY A 243 -7.45 52.04 -26.20
C GLY A 243 -8.05 53.18 -25.38
N LEU A 244 -8.32 52.93 -24.09
CA LEU A 244 -8.84 53.93 -23.16
C LEU A 244 -7.91 55.14 -23.01
N ARG A 245 -6.59 54.92 -23.00
CA ARG A 245 -5.60 56.01 -23.01
C ARG A 245 -5.66 56.82 -24.30
N GLN A 246 -5.80 56.19 -25.46
CA GLN A 246 -5.85 56.87 -26.76
C GLN A 246 -7.15 57.62 -27.00
N GLU A 247 -8.30 57.11 -26.54
CA GLU A 247 -9.58 57.81 -26.61
C GLU A 247 -9.56 59.08 -25.75
N ARG A 248 -9.08 59.01 -24.50
CA ARG A 248 -9.04 60.18 -23.61
C ARG A 248 -8.10 61.29 -24.04
N VAL A 249 -7.03 60.99 -24.79
CA VAL A 249 -6.13 62.03 -25.33
C VAL A 249 -6.83 62.89 -26.38
N LYS A 250 -7.89 62.41 -27.02
CA LYS A 250 -8.64 63.15 -28.05
C LYS A 250 -9.66 64.14 -27.47
N ASP A 251 -10.13 63.92 -26.24
CA ASP A 251 -11.24 64.67 -25.64
C ASP A 251 -10.83 65.76 -24.64
N LEU A 252 -9.53 66.01 -24.45
CA LEU A 252 -9.06 67.00 -23.46
C LEU A 252 -8.96 68.42 -24.06
N PRO A 253 -9.79 69.39 -23.62
CA PRO A 253 -9.54 70.80 -23.87
C PRO A 253 -8.30 71.29 -23.12
N ASN A 254 -7.75 72.41 -23.59
CA ASN A 254 -6.39 72.94 -23.40
C ASN A 254 -5.93 73.30 -21.94
N ASN A 255 -6.50 72.69 -20.90
CA ASN A 255 -6.18 72.98 -19.49
C ASN A 255 -4.94 72.19 -19.02
N GLN A 256 -3.80 72.49 -19.66
CA GLN A 256 -2.57 71.68 -19.57
C GLN A 256 -1.89 71.71 -18.18
N LEU A 257 -2.04 72.79 -17.42
CA LEU A 257 -1.25 73.02 -16.20
C LEU A 257 -1.71 72.15 -15.01
N GLY A 258 -3.02 71.95 -14.84
CA GLY A 258 -3.60 71.12 -13.78
C GLY A 258 -3.41 69.62 -14.03
N SER A 259 -3.52 69.19 -15.29
CA SER A 259 -3.27 67.80 -15.69
C SER A 259 -1.81 67.41 -15.50
N GLN A 260 -0.85 68.29 -15.83
CA GLN A 260 0.58 68.01 -15.68
C GLN A 260 0.98 67.76 -14.21
N GLN A 261 0.37 68.46 -13.25
CA GLN A 261 0.67 68.25 -11.83
C GLN A 261 0.12 66.92 -11.31
N VAL A 262 -1.06 66.50 -11.78
CA VAL A 262 -1.66 65.20 -11.45
C VAL A 262 -0.84 64.08 -12.09
N ASP A 263 -0.45 64.24 -13.36
CA ASP A 263 0.35 63.26 -14.08
C ASP A 263 1.76 63.13 -13.47
N ALA A 264 2.38 64.22 -13.02
CA ALA A 264 3.65 64.20 -12.30
C ALA A 264 3.53 63.54 -10.91
N PHE A 265 2.42 63.77 -10.20
CA PHE A 265 2.14 63.11 -8.93
C PHE A 265 1.98 61.60 -9.11
N ILE A 266 1.13 61.17 -10.07
CA ILE A 266 0.94 59.75 -10.39
C ILE A 266 2.27 59.12 -10.82
N ALA A 267 3.05 59.79 -11.68
CA ALA A 267 4.37 59.31 -12.09
C ALA A 267 5.36 59.17 -10.91
N SER A 268 5.31 60.09 -9.94
CA SER A 268 6.16 60.01 -8.74
C SER A 268 5.81 58.83 -7.82
N LEU A 269 4.53 58.42 -7.81
CA LEU A 269 4.07 57.26 -7.04
C LEU A 269 4.42 55.94 -7.73
N VAL A 270 4.28 55.88 -9.05
CA VAL A 270 4.59 54.68 -9.84
C VAL A 270 6.10 54.42 -9.93
N GLY A 271 6.91 55.49 -10.02
CA GLY A 271 8.37 55.40 -10.17
C GLY A 271 9.14 54.84 -8.98
N ILE A 272 8.48 54.63 -7.83
CA ILE A 272 9.12 54.10 -6.61
C ILE A 272 8.80 52.61 -6.39
N ASP A 273 7.61 52.14 -6.79
CA ASP A 273 7.12 50.80 -6.39
C ASP A 273 6.49 49.95 -7.51
N GLY A 274 6.40 50.44 -8.75
CA GLY A 274 6.02 49.62 -9.90
C GLY A 274 4.61 49.04 -9.82
N CYS A 275 3.60 49.84 -9.44
CA CYS A 275 2.21 49.41 -9.49
C CYS A 275 1.82 49.06 -10.94
N LEU A 276 1.48 47.79 -11.18
CA LEU A 276 1.14 47.25 -12.51
C LEU A 276 -0.35 47.42 -12.87
N ASP A 277 -1.17 47.89 -11.93
CA ASP A 277 -2.60 48.08 -12.14
C ASP A 277 -2.88 49.39 -12.88
N ASP A 278 -2.69 49.35 -14.20
CA ASP A 278 -2.95 50.47 -15.09
C ASP A 278 -4.40 50.99 -15.03
N MET A 279 -5.39 50.13 -14.67
CA MET A 279 -6.79 50.54 -14.53
C MET A 279 -6.99 51.35 -13.26
N LEU A 280 -6.42 50.93 -12.14
CA LEU A 280 -6.43 51.72 -10.91
C LEU A 280 -5.82 53.12 -11.13
N LEU A 281 -4.73 53.20 -11.90
CA LEU A 281 -4.10 54.48 -12.23
C LEU A 281 -5.01 55.38 -13.09
N LEU A 282 -5.75 54.79 -14.03
CA LEU A 282 -6.74 55.52 -14.84
C LEU A 282 -7.93 56.02 -14.01
N ASP A 283 -8.42 55.20 -13.07
CA ASP A 283 -9.53 55.57 -12.18
C ASP A 283 -9.12 56.72 -11.25
N ILE A 284 -7.94 56.65 -10.65
CA ILE A 284 -7.39 57.73 -9.83
C ILE A 284 -7.27 59.01 -10.64
N ARG A 285 -6.77 58.93 -11.88
CA ARG A 285 -6.66 60.08 -12.77
C ARG A 285 -8.02 60.72 -13.07
N ASP A 286 -9.05 59.90 -13.30
CA ASP A 286 -10.40 60.39 -13.54
C ASP A 286 -11.00 61.06 -12.29
N GLU A 287 -10.77 60.52 -11.10
CA GLU A 287 -11.20 61.15 -9.84
C GLU A 287 -10.57 62.55 -9.68
N PHE A 288 -9.29 62.70 -10.01
CA PHE A 288 -8.62 64.01 -9.99
C PHE A 288 -9.19 64.98 -11.02
N GLN A 289 -9.43 64.52 -12.25
CA GLN A 289 -10.01 65.35 -13.30
C GLN A 289 -11.44 65.78 -12.98
N ARG A 290 -12.27 64.88 -12.45
CA ARG A 290 -13.64 65.20 -11.99
C ARG A 290 -13.62 66.30 -10.93
N LEU A 291 -12.76 66.18 -9.92
CA LEU A 291 -12.65 67.18 -8.85
C LEU A 291 -12.20 68.55 -9.37
N GLN A 292 -11.28 68.58 -10.33
CA GLN A 292 -10.84 69.82 -10.99
C GLN A 292 -11.97 70.45 -11.81
N ASN A 293 -12.72 69.64 -12.57
CA ASN A 293 -13.85 70.10 -13.38
C ASN A 293 -14.97 70.64 -12.49
N GLU A 294 -15.34 69.93 -11.41
CA GLU A 294 -16.32 70.40 -10.43
C GLU A 294 -15.93 71.76 -9.82
N CYS A 295 -14.65 71.96 -9.50
CA CYS A 295 -14.16 73.25 -8.98
C CYS A 295 -14.28 74.36 -10.02
N SER A 296 -13.89 74.08 -11.27
CA SER A 296 -14.01 75.02 -12.39
C SER A 296 -15.47 75.39 -12.66
N ASP A 297 -16.37 74.41 -12.68
CA ASP A 297 -17.79 74.59 -12.93
C ASP A 297 -18.45 75.40 -11.81
N ASP A 298 -18.11 75.13 -10.55
CA ASP A 298 -18.59 75.89 -9.39
C ASP A 298 -18.11 77.35 -9.44
N LEU A 299 -16.84 77.60 -9.77
CA LEU A 299 -16.31 78.96 -9.90
C LEU A 299 -17.01 79.71 -11.05
N ALA A 300 -17.22 79.05 -12.19
CA ALA A 300 -17.96 79.62 -13.31
C ALA A 300 -19.44 79.88 -12.94
N ALA A 301 -20.06 79.02 -12.12
CA ALA A 301 -21.40 79.23 -11.61
C ALA A 301 -21.47 80.43 -10.66
N TYR A 302 -20.52 80.57 -9.72
CA TYR A 302 -20.45 81.72 -8.83
C TYR A 302 -20.22 83.03 -9.58
N GLU A 303 -19.43 83.01 -10.64
CA GLU A 303 -19.22 84.18 -11.49
C GLU A 303 -20.50 84.58 -12.24
N ARG A 304 -21.23 83.60 -12.79
CA ARG A 304 -22.54 83.85 -13.43
C ARG A 304 -23.55 84.41 -12.43
N ASP A 305 -23.67 83.81 -11.26
CA ASP A 305 -24.58 84.26 -10.19
C ASP A 305 -24.23 85.67 -9.71
N PHE A 306 -22.93 85.97 -9.55
CA PHE A 306 -22.45 87.30 -9.20
C PHE A 306 -22.86 88.32 -10.27
N ARG A 307 -22.60 88.05 -11.54
CA ARG A 307 -22.95 88.95 -12.65
C ARG A 307 -24.45 89.22 -12.70
N LEU A 308 -25.29 88.18 -12.51
CA LEU A 308 -26.75 88.32 -12.48
C LEU A 308 -27.24 89.17 -11.30
N LEU A 309 -26.67 88.98 -10.10
CA LEU A 309 -27.03 89.77 -8.91
C LEU A 309 -26.50 91.20 -8.99
N ALA A 310 -25.30 91.40 -9.52
CA ALA A 310 -24.67 92.71 -9.66
C ALA A 310 -25.31 93.56 -10.76
N ALA A 311 -25.89 92.96 -11.80
CA ALA A 311 -26.56 93.66 -12.89
C ALA A 311 -27.97 94.19 -12.55
N GLN A 312 -28.50 93.87 -11.36
CA GLN A 312 -29.80 94.38 -10.92
C GLN A 312 -29.80 95.92 -10.79
N ASP A 313 -30.98 96.54 -10.96
CA ASP A 313 -31.20 98.00 -10.92
C ASP A 313 -30.79 98.67 -9.60
N ASP A 314 -30.63 97.86 -8.55
CA ASP A 314 -30.24 98.28 -7.21
C ASP A 314 -28.73 98.14 -6.92
N ALA A 315 -27.95 97.69 -7.92
CA ALA A 315 -26.49 97.61 -7.90
C ALA A 315 -25.89 98.30 -9.14
N ALA A 316 -25.35 97.58 -10.13
CA ALA A 316 -24.62 98.17 -11.25
C ALA A 316 -25.49 98.60 -12.45
N VAL A 317 -26.81 98.32 -12.43
CA VAL A 317 -27.82 98.76 -13.44
C VAL A 317 -27.66 98.14 -14.84
N SER A 318 -26.47 97.67 -15.21
CA SER A 318 -26.18 97.03 -16.49
C SER A 318 -25.26 95.82 -16.32
N MET A 319 -25.40 94.83 -17.19
CA MET A 319 -24.49 93.69 -17.29
C MET A 319 -23.04 94.11 -17.61
N GLU A 320 -22.86 95.17 -18.39
CA GLU A 320 -21.53 95.68 -18.73
C GLU A 320 -20.86 96.30 -17.51
N ALA A 321 -21.61 97.07 -16.73
CA ALA A 321 -21.15 97.66 -15.47
C ALA A 321 -20.86 96.58 -14.41
N ALA A 322 -21.68 95.53 -14.33
CA ALA A 322 -21.46 94.38 -13.43
C ALA A 322 -20.23 93.54 -13.79
N SER A 323 -19.84 93.51 -15.08
CA SER A 323 -18.63 92.83 -15.55
C SER A 323 -17.35 93.65 -15.39
N SER A 324 -17.48 94.96 -15.15
CA SER A 324 -16.37 95.86 -14.88
C SER A 324 -15.87 95.67 -13.44
N GLU A 325 -14.55 95.71 -13.25
CA GLU A 325 -13.92 95.62 -11.92
C GLU A 325 -14.41 96.72 -10.96
N THR A 326 -14.84 97.86 -11.50
CA THR A 326 -15.28 99.04 -10.75
C THR A 326 -16.79 99.22 -10.75
N GLY A 327 -17.59 98.25 -11.19
CA GLY A 327 -19.06 98.35 -11.16
C GLY A 327 -19.64 99.45 -12.06
N GLY A 328 -18.90 99.86 -13.10
CA GLY A 328 -19.25 100.95 -14.00
C GLY A 328 -18.86 102.35 -13.53
N TRP A 329 -18.16 102.46 -12.39
CA TRP A 329 -17.60 103.74 -11.91
C TRP A 329 -16.23 104.02 -12.52
N LEU A 330 -15.84 105.30 -12.55
CA LEU A 330 -14.48 105.69 -12.93
C LEU A 330 -13.48 105.13 -11.90
N PRO A 331 -12.34 104.54 -12.32
CA PRO A 331 -11.37 103.94 -11.40
C PRO A 331 -10.89 104.89 -10.29
N ALA A 332 -10.67 106.17 -10.59
CA ALA A 332 -10.26 107.16 -9.61
C ALA A 332 -11.35 107.48 -8.56
N GLU A 333 -12.63 107.32 -8.91
CA GLU A 333 -13.76 107.50 -7.99
C GLU A 333 -13.98 106.25 -7.15
N ASP A 334 -13.83 105.07 -7.75
CA ASP A 334 -13.86 103.79 -7.04
C ASP A 334 -12.72 103.66 -6.02
N GLU A 335 -11.51 104.11 -6.34
CA GLU A 335 -10.39 104.15 -5.39
C GLU A 335 -10.65 105.06 -4.18
N ARG A 336 -11.23 106.25 -4.42
CA ARG A 336 -11.64 107.17 -3.35
C ARG A 336 -12.74 106.55 -2.49
N PHE A 337 -13.74 105.92 -3.13
CA PHE A 337 -14.78 105.16 -2.45
C PHE A 337 -14.21 104.02 -1.61
N LEU A 338 -13.33 103.19 -2.16
CA LEU A 338 -12.68 102.06 -1.47
C LEU A 338 -11.84 102.53 -0.28
N THR A 339 -11.21 103.70 -0.36
CA THR A 339 -10.44 104.28 0.74
C THR A 339 -11.36 104.67 1.92
N VAL A 340 -12.52 105.27 1.63
CA VAL A 340 -13.55 105.58 2.62
C VAL A 340 -14.20 104.32 3.17
N LEU A 341 -14.48 103.33 2.32
CA LEU A 341 -15.05 102.04 2.74
C LEU A 341 -14.08 101.28 3.67
N LYS A 342 -12.78 101.26 3.35
CA LYS A 342 -11.75 100.64 4.19
C LYS A 342 -11.58 101.37 5.52
N SER A 343 -11.66 102.70 5.55
CA SER A 343 -11.57 103.47 6.80
C SER A 343 -12.81 103.27 7.69
N TYR A 344 -14.00 103.20 7.09
CA TYR A 344 -15.25 102.83 7.77
C TYR A 344 -15.23 101.40 8.31
N ASP A 345 -14.67 100.46 7.55
CA ASP A 345 -14.53 99.07 7.97
C ASP A 345 -13.54 98.93 9.14
N ARG A 346 -12.42 99.68 9.12
CA ARG A 346 -11.42 99.73 10.20
C ARG A 346 -11.88 100.49 11.44
N SER A 347 -12.79 101.45 11.29
CA SER A 347 -13.36 102.20 12.41
C SER A 347 -14.28 101.30 13.24
N ARG A 348 -13.77 100.89 14.41
CA ARG A 348 -14.37 100.13 15.53
C ARG A 348 -15.32 98.95 15.18
N PRO A 349 -14.96 97.68 15.46
CA PRO A 349 -15.86 96.55 15.31
C PRO A 349 -16.93 96.55 16.43
N GLY A 350 -18.19 96.75 16.06
CA GLY A 350 -19.32 96.71 17.00
C GLY A 350 -20.67 96.57 16.26
N PRO A 351 -21.72 96.08 16.94
CA PRO A 351 -22.99 95.65 16.33
C PRO A 351 -23.90 96.80 15.82
N SER A 352 -23.41 98.03 15.77
CA SER A 352 -24.21 99.22 15.44
C SER A 352 -23.50 100.13 14.43
N LYS A 353 -22.95 99.56 13.36
CA LYS A 353 -22.50 100.34 12.19
C LYS A 353 -23.72 100.87 11.45
N LYS A 354 -24.05 102.14 11.64
CA LYS A 354 -25.13 102.79 10.90
C LYS A 354 -24.67 102.99 9.45
N PRO A 355 -25.34 102.39 8.44
CA PRO A 355 -24.95 102.53 7.04
C PRO A 355 -25.04 103.98 6.55
N GLU A 356 -25.88 104.79 7.18
CA GLU A 356 -26.02 106.23 6.87
C GLU A 356 -24.71 107.01 7.04
N LEU A 357 -23.87 106.67 8.02
CA LEU A 357 -22.58 107.35 8.23
C LEU A 357 -21.59 107.08 7.09
N LEU A 358 -21.65 105.89 6.49
CA LEU A 358 -20.83 105.57 5.32
C LEU A 358 -21.28 106.40 4.12
N TYR A 359 -22.59 106.51 3.90
CA TYR A 359 -23.15 107.32 2.81
C TYR A 359 -22.81 108.80 2.96
N ASP A 360 -22.87 109.34 4.18
CA ASP A 360 -22.53 110.75 4.45
C ASP A 360 -21.04 111.03 4.24
N GLN A 361 -20.15 110.10 4.63
CA GLN A 361 -18.70 110.22 4.41
C GLN A 361 -18.32 110.14 2.92
N ILE A 362 -18.96 109.26 2.16
CA ILE A 362 -18.73 109.17 0.71
C ILE A 362 -19.26 110.41 -0.01
N SER A 363 -20.43 110.93 0.40
CA SER A 363 -21.01 112.16 -0.17
C SER A 363 -20.13 113.38 0.05
N ALA A 364 -19.36 113.43 1.15
CA ALA A 364 -18.40 114.50 1.40
C ALA A 364 -17.15 114.43 0.50
N VAL A 365 -16.73 113.23 0.10
CA VAL A 365 -15.54 113.00 -0.76
C VAL A 365 -15.90 113.04 -2.24
N LEU A 366 -17.14 112.71 -2.60
CA LEU A 366 -17.68 112.68 -3.97
C LEU A 366 -19.01 113.45 -4.01
N PRO A 367 -18.98 114.79 -3.93
CA PRO A 367 -20.19 115.62 -3.79
C PRO A 367 -21.04 115.71 -5.06
N HIS A 368 -20.52 115.29 -6.21
CA HIS A 368 -21.22 115.30 -7.51
C HIS A 368 -22.08 114.05 -7.75
N LEU A 369 -22.04 113.05 -6.86
CA LEU A 369 -22.78 111.80 -7.01
C LEU A 369 -24.03 111.78 -6.14
N ASP A 370 -25.11 111.21 -6.66
CA ASP A 370 -26.37 111.09 -5.92
C ASP A 370 -26.28 109.99 -4.83
N ARG A 371 -27.01 110.19 -3.73
CA ARG A 371 -27.05 109.24 -2.60
C ARG A 371 -27.55 107.86 -3.04
N GLN A 372 -28.44 107.78 -4.04
CA GLN A 372 -28.90 106.49 -4.58
C GLN A 372 -27.80 105.77 -5.36
N GLN A 373 -26.96 106.50 -6.11
CA GLN A 373 -25.81 105.93 -6.82
C GLN A 373 -24.78 105.37 -5.83
N ILE A 374 -24.55 106.07 -4.71
CA ILE A 374 -23.69 105.58 -3.63
C ILE A 374 -24.25 104.30 -3.01
N LYS A 375 -25.56 104.24 -2.71
CA LYS A 375 -26.23 103.04 -2.17
C LYS A 375 -26.09 101.84 -3.10
N ARG A 376 -26.29 102.06 -4.40
CA ARG A 376 -26.10 101.07 -5.47
C ARG A 376 -24.67 100.52 -5.50
N HIS A 377 -23.68 101.41 -5.48
CA HIS A 377 -22.27 101.01 -5.51
C HIS A 377 -21.82 100.27 -4.25
N VAL A 378 -22.31 100.67 -3.07
CA VAL A 378 -22.10 99.91 -1.82
C VAL A 378 -22.69 98.50 -1.93
N ARG A 379 -23.86 98.35 -2.56
CA ARG A 379 -24.47 97.03 -2.77
C ARG A 379 -23.68 96.18 -3.77
N PHE A 380 -23.19 96.77 -4.87
CA PHE A 380 -22.27 96.10 -5.80
C PHE A 380 -21.03 95.56 -5.08
N HIS A 381 -20.35 96.38 -4.28
CA HIS A 381 -19.16 95.96 -3.52
C HIS A 381 -19.47 94.91 -2.44
N ARG A 382 -20.68 94.91 -1.89
CA ARG A 382 -21.14 93.82 -1.01
C ARG A 382 -21.30 92.51 -1.76
N HIS A 383 -21.90 92.52 -2.95
CA HIS A 383 -22.00 91.35 -3.82
C HIS A 383 -20.61 90.87 -4.27
N LEU A 384 -19.71 91.78 -4.61
CA LEU A 384 -18.33 91.48 -5.02
C LEU A 384 -17.54 90.84 -3.87
N ARG A 385 -17.62 91.39 -2.64
CA ARG A 385 -16.97 90.81 -1.46
C ARG A 385 -17.50 89.40 -1.18
N PHE A 386 -18.82 89.20 -1.25
CA PHE A 386 -19.44 87.89 -1.03
C PHE A 386 -19.03 86.87 -2.09
N TYR A 387 -18.96 87.27 -3.36
CA TYR A 387 -18.42 86.44 -4.45
C TYR A 387 -16.96 86.05 -4.20
N GLN A 388 -16.11 87.03 -3.87
CA GLN A 388 -14.69 86.77 -3.55
C GLN A 388 -14.53 85.82 -2.34
N GLU A 389 -15.38 85.96 -1.32
CA GLU A 389 -15.40 85.06 -0.17
C GLU A 389 -15.81 83.64 -0.57
N LYS A 390 -16.88 83.47 -1.35
CA LYS A 390 -17.29 82.17 -1.91
C LYS A 390 -16.18 81.51 -2.74
N CYS A 391 -15.51 82.27 -3.61
CA CYS A 391 -14.40 81.74 -4.42
C CYS A 391 -13.23 81.31 -3.54
N ARG A 392 -12.89 82.07 -2.49
CA ARG A 392 -11.83 81.70 -1.53
C ARG A 392 -12.20 80.45 -0.74
N ASP A 393 -13.44 80.35 -0.27
CA ASP A 393 -13.90 79.18 0.48
C ASP A 393 -13.94 77.93 -0.41
N ARG A 394 -14.37 78.06 -1.66
CA ARG A 394 -14.34 76.95 -2.61
C ARG A 394 -12.92 76.53 -2.99
N ALA A 395 -11.99 77.48 -3.16
CA ALA A 395 -10.59 77.18 -3.40
C ALA A 395 -9.96 76.39 -2.23
N LYS A 396 -10.27 76.76 -0.99
CA LYS A 396 -9.83 76.02 0.22
C LYS A 396 -10.46 74.62 0.30
N ASP A 397 -11.75 74.50 0.01
CA ASP A 397 -12.43 73.20 -0.03
C ASP A 397 -11.82 72.28 -1.12
N HIS A 398 -11.53 72.83 -2.29
CA HIS A 398 -10.85 72.12 -3.37
C HIS A 398 -9.44 71.69 -2.95
N GLU A 399 -8.63 72.56 -2.33
CA GLU A 399 -7.29 72.20 -1.82
C GLU A 399 -7.37 71.06 -0.79
N ARG A 400 -8.34 71.13 0.12
CA ARG A 400 -8.58 70.07 1.11
C ARG A 400 -8.95 68.75 0.43
N LYS A 401 -9.95 68.75 -0.46
CA LYS A 401 -10.37 67.54 -1.20
C LYS A 401 -9.25 66.97 -2.06
N MET A 402 -8.44 67.83 -2.70
CA MET A 402 -7.25 67.40 -3.45
C MET A 402 -6.22 66.73 -2.56
N SER A 403 -6.01 67.22 -1.33
CA SER A 403 -5.11 66.58 -0.36
C SER A 403 -5.64 65.23 0.14
N GLU A 404 -6.94 65.13 0.43
CA GLU A 404 -7.62 63.89 0.83
C GLU A 404 -7.53 62.85 -0.30
N LEU A 405 -7.80 63.26 -1.54
CA LEU A 405 -7.71 62.40 -2.71
C LEU A 405 -6.28 61.93 -2.97
N LYS A 406 -5.26 62.78 -2.78
CA LYS A 406 -3.85 62.38 -2.85
C LYS A 406 -3.51 61.31 -1.82
N THR A 407 -3.96 61.45 -0.57
CA THR A 407 -3.74 60.44 0.46
C THR A 407 -4.46 59.13 0.17
N GLN A 408 -5.71 59.18 -0.30
CA GLN A 408 -6.46 57.98 -0.69
C GLN A 408 -5.83 57.27 -1.89
N ALA A 409 -5.38 58.02 -2.90
CA ALA A 409 -4.67 57.47 -4.06
C ALA A 409 -3.37 56.77 -3.63
N GLN A 410 -2.60 57.39 -2.72
CA GLN A 410 -1.40 56.77 -2.15
C GLN A 410 -1.73 55.45 -1.44
N GLU A 411 -2.72 55.44 -0.56
CA GLU A 411 -3.14 54.23 0.15
C GLU A 411 -3.58 53.12 -0.81
N ARG A 412 -4.43 53.42 -1.79
CA ARG A 412 -4.89 52.45 -2.79
C ARG A 412 -3.73 51.86 -3.61
N ILE A 413 -2.79 52.71 -4.03
CA ILE A 413 -1.61 52.25 -4.78
C ILE A 413 -0.72 51.37 -3.89
N THR A 414 -0.46 51.76 -2.63
CA THR A 414 0.32 50.93 -1.71
C THR A 414 -0.33 49.57 -1.46
N GLN A 415 -1.65 49.52 -1.30
CA GLN A 415 -2.39 48.27 -1.14
C GLN A 415 -2.28 47.38 -2.39
N ALA A 416 -2.41 47.96 -3.59
CA ALA A 416 -2.27 47.23 -4.84
C ALA A 416 -0.84 46.64 -5.00
N VAL A 417 0.19 47.41 -4.66
CA VAL A 417 1.60 46.95 -4.67
C VAL A 417 1.82 45.83 -3.65
N GLU A 418 1.29 45.95 -2.43
CA GLU A 418 1.39 44.92 -1.40
C GLU A 418 0.72 43.61 -1.84
N GLN A 419 -0.50 43.69 -2.40
CA GLN A 419 -1.21 42.53 -2.94
C GLN A 419 -0.42 41.84 -4.05
N GLU A 420 0.19 42.62 -4.95
CA GLU A 420 1.00 42.06 -6.02
C GLU A 420 2.27 41.40 -5.49
N ARG A 421 2.95 42.01 -4.51
CA ARG A 421 4.08 41.40 -3.80
C ARG A 421 3.70 40.10 -3.09
N GLU A 422 2.52 40.03 -2.48
CA GLU A 422 2.01 38.80 -1.86
C GLU A 422 1.73 37.71 -2.88
N LYS A 423 1.13 38.04 -4.02
CA LYS A 423 0.94 37.09 -5.13
C LYS A 423 2.28 36.56 -5.64
N GLN A 424 3.27 37.43 -5.85
CA GLN A 424 4.61 37.04 -6.27
C GLN A 424 5.27 36.10 -5.25
N LYS A 425 5.21 36.39 -3.95
CA LYS A 425 5.72 35.49 -2.90
C LYS A 425 5.07 34.12 -2.94
N LYS A 426 3.74 34.05 -3.10
CA LYS A 426 3.01 32.77 -3.22
C LYS A 426 3.46 31.99 -4.47
N MET A 427 3.66 32.68 -5.59
CA MET A 427 4.17 32.07 -6.81
C MET A 427 5.60 31.52 -6.63
N GLU A 428 6.49 32.26 -5.98
CA GLU A 428 7.83 31.79 -5.63
C GLU A 428 7.81 30.58 -4.69
N GLU A 429 6.92 30.57 -3.69
CA GLU A 429 6.75 29.44 -2.79
C GLU A 429 6.29 28.18 -3.53
N LEU A 430 5.32 28.32 -4.44
CA LEU A 430 4.85 27.22 -5.29
C LEU A 430 5.96 26.69 -6.20
N GLN A 431 6.75 27.59 -6.81
CA GLN A 431 7.91 27.20 -7.62
C GLN A 431 8.94 26.43 -6.79
N ARG A 432 9.28 26.91 -5.58
CA ARG A 432 10.19 26.19 -4.67
C ARG A 432 9.68 24.81 -4.30
N LEU A 433 8.37 24.67 -4.03
CA LEU A 433 7.77 23.37 -3.74
C LEU A 433 7.87 22.44 -4.96
N ARG A 434 7.62 22.96 -6.16
CA ARG A 434 7.79 22.19 -7.40
C ARG A 434 9.22 21.72 -7.59
N ASP A 435 10.20 22.60 -7.43
CA ASP A 435 11.62 22.26 -7.57
C ASP A 435 12.04 21.18 -6.54
N GLN A 436 11.54 21.28 -5.31
CA GLN A 436 11.74 20.24 -4.29
C GLN A 436 11.11 18.90 -4.69
N CYS A 437 9.88 18.93 -5.22
CA CYS A 437 9.20 17.74 -5.72
C CYS A 437 9.96 17.09 -6.88
N GLN A 438 10.45 17.89 -7.83
CA GLN A 438 11.27 17.42 -8.96
C GLN A 438 12.59 16.82 -8.49
N HIS A 439 13.27 17.48 -7.53
CA HIS A 439 14.50 16.97 -6.93
C HIS A 439 14.29 15.62 -6.22
N LEU A 440 13.21 15.50 -5.46
CA LEU A 440 12.84 14.24 -4.81
C LEU A 440 12.50 13.15 -5.84
N HIS A 441 11.81 13.49 -6.93
CA HIS A 441 11.56 12.58 -8.04
C HIS A 441 12.85 12.06 -8.67
N GLY A 442 13.82 12.96 -8.91
CA GLY A 442 15.15 12.59 -9.41
C GLY A 442 15.85 11.57 -8.51
N LYS A 443 15.89 11.83 -7.19
CA LYS A 443 16.47 10.89 -6.21
C LYS A 443 15.76 9.54 -6.17
N VAL A 444 14.43 9.53 -6.26
CA VAL A 444 13.66 8.28 -6.29
C VAL A 444 13.95 7.50 -7.58
N SER A 445 14.11 8.18 -8.71
CA SER A 445 14.49 7.56 -9.98
C SER A 445 15.88 6.93 -9.91
N GLU A 446 16.89 7.65 -9.39
CA GLU A 446 18.24 7.12 -9.16
C GLU A 446 18.20 5.89 -8.22
N TRP A 447 17.42 5.97 -7.15
CA TRP A 447 17.26 4.85 -6.22
C TRP A 447 16.58 3.63 -6.88
N LYS A 448 15.59 3.84 -7.75
CA LYS A 448 14.98 2.76 -8.53
C LYS A 448 15.99 2.09 -9.46
N GLN A 449 16.78 2.88 -10.19
CA GLN A 449 17.80 2.36 -11.11
C GLN A 449 18.87 1.55 -10.37
N THR A 450 19.36 2.06 -9.24
CA THR A 450 20.33 1.34 -8.40
C THR A 450 19.74 0.03 -7.86
N LYS A 451 18.49 0.04 -7.37
CA LYS A 451 17.81 -1.18 -6.91
C LYS A 451 17.57 -2.19 -8.02
N GLU A 452 17.19 -1.74 -9.20
CA GLU A 452 17.00 -2.62 -10.35
C GLU A 452 18.34 -3.24 -10.81
N ALA A 453 19.42 -2.45 -10.82
CA ALA A 453 20.76 -2.96 -11.11
C ALA A 453 21.22 -4.01 -10.09
N GLU A 454 21.02 -3.76 -8.79
CA GLU A 454 21.29 -4.74 -7.72
C GLU A 454 20.49 -6.03 -7.92
N ALA A 455 19.20 -5.93 -8.23
CA ALA A 455 18.34 -7.08 -8.48
C ALA A 455 18.78 -7.88 -9.70
N ARG A 456 19.22 -7.21 -10.78
CA ARG A 456 19.78 -7.87 -11.98
C ARG A 456 21.07 -8.64 -11.64
N ILE A 457 21.97 -8.04 -10.86
CA ILE A 457 23.21 -8.70 -10.42
C ILE A 457 22.89 -9.93 -9.55
N GLN A 458 21.95 -9.80 -8.61
CA GLN A 458 21.53 -10.92 -7.76
C GLN A 458 20.89 -12.06 -8.56
N ALA A 459 20.04 -11.73 -9.55
CA ALA A 459 19.46 -12.73 -10.43
C ALA A 459 20.54 -13.50 -11.23
N GLN A 460 21.53 -12.78 -11.77
CA GLN A 460 22.67 -13.40 -12.45
C GLN A 460 23.51 -14.29 -11.52
N GLN A 461 23.73 -13.87 -10.27
CA GLN A 461 24.43 -14.68 -9.27
C GLN A 461 23.68 -15.97 -8.95
N GLN A 462 22.37 -15.88 -8.75
CA GLN A 462 21.53 -17.07 -8.51
C GLN A 462 21.51 -18.02 -9.70
N GLU A 463 21.52 -17.49 -10.93
CA GLU A 463 21.59 -18.31 -12.14
C GLU A 463 22.94 -19.03 -12.26
N LEU A 464 24.05 -18.33 -11.99
CA LEU A 464 25.38 -18.93 -11.94
C LEU A 464 25.50 -20.01 -10.85
N GLU A 465 24.96 -19.77 -9.65
CA GLU A 465 24.94 -20.75 -8.57
C GLU A 465 24.13 -22.00 -8.94
N ARG A 466 22.97 -21.82 -9.60
CA ARG A 466 22.16 -22.94 -10.09
C ARG A 466 22.92 -23.78 -11.11
N LEU A 467 23.57 -23.13 -12.09
CA LEU A 467 24.38 -23.82 -13.09
C LEU A 467 25.56 -24.55 -12.44
N PHE A 468 26.20 -23.96 -11.43
CA PHE A 468 27.29 -24.60 -10.71
C PHE A 468 26.84 -25.83 -9.93
N VAL A 469 25.70 -25.75 -9.21
CA VAL A 469 25.12 -26.89 -8.48
C VAL A 469 24.69 -28.00 -9.45
N GLU A 470 24.11 -27.63 -10.59
CA GLU A 470 23.72 -28.59 -11.63
C GLU A 470 24.95 -29.29 -12.23
N GLN A 471 26.02 -28.54 -12.53
CA GLN A 471 27.30 -29.12 -12.96
C GLN A 471 27.85 -30.08 -11.90
N GLN A 472 27.93 -29.69 -10.63
CA GLN A 472 28.39 -30.57 -9.56
C GLN A 472 27.57 -31.87 -9.47
N LYS A 473 26.24 -31.78 -9.54
CA LYS A 473 25.37 -32.98 -9.54
C LYS A 473 25.67 -33.88 -10.72
N THR A 474 25.82 -33.32 -11.93
CA THR A 474 26.15 -34.14 -13.11
C THR A 474 27.53 -34.79 -12.99
N GLU A 475 28.52 -34.12 -12.40
CA GLU A 475 29.84 -34.69 -12.13
C GLU A 475 29.77 -35.82 -11.10
N GLU A 476 29.04 -35.63 -10.01
CA GLU A 476 28.82 -36.64 -8.98
C GLU A 476 28.10 -37.88 -9.54
N GLU A 477 27.05 -37.68 -10.34
CA GLU A 477 26.32 -38.75 -11.02
C GLU A 477 27.22 -39.51 -12.01
N ASN A 478 28.07 -38.80 -12.76
CA ASN A 478 29.02 -39.42 -13.68
C ASN A 478 30.09 -40.23 -12.92
N MET A 479 30.59 -39.71 -11.80
CA MET A 479 31.53 -40.43 -10.94
C MET A 479 30.89 -41.66 -10.29
N TRP A 480 29.63 -41.56 -9.87
CA TRP A 480 28.87 -42.70 -9.35
C TRP A 480 28.66 -43.76 -10.43
N ARG A 481 28.26 -43.36 -11.65
CA ARG A 481 28.12 -44.26 -12.80
C ARG A 481 29.41 -45.02 -13.10
N ARG A 482 30.55 -44.33 -13.19
CA ARG A 482 31.87 -44.96 -13.42
C ARG A 482 32.24 -45.96 -12.32
N LYS A 483 32.03 -45.61 -11.04
CA LYS A 483 32.28 -46.53 -9.92
C LYS A 483 31.39 -47.76 -9.97
N HIS A 484 30.11 -47.56 -10.28
CA HIS A 484 29.13 -48.64 -10.37
C HIS A 484 29.43 -49.59 -11.55
N GLU A 485 29.81 -49.05 -12.71
CA GLU A 485 30.26 -49.83 -13.87
C GLU A 485 31.50 -50.66 -13.56
N LEU A 486 32.49 -50.08 -12.85
CA LEU A 486 33.68 -50.81 -12.43
C LEU A 486 33.35 -51.95 -11.47
N GLN A 487 32.48 -51.71 -10.49
CA GLN A 487 32.00 -52.76 -9.57
C GLN A 487 31.25 -53.88 -10.30
N LYS A 488 30.42 -53.53 -11.29
CA LYS A 488 29.72 -54.50 -12.12
C LYS A 488 30.70 -55.39 -12.89
N HIS A 489 31.71 -54.79 -13.52
CA HIS A 489 32.77 -55.53 -14.20
C HIS A 489 33.52 -56.49 -13.26
N LEU A 490 33.93 -56.02 -12.08
CA LEU A 490 34.60 -56.85 -11.08
C LEU A 490 33.74 -58.05 -10.63
N LEU A 491 32.43 -57.84 -10.45
CA LEU A 491 31.50 -58.92 -10.10
C LEU A 491 31.32 -59.93 -11.23
N GLU A 492 31.27 -59.47 -12.48
CA GLU A 492 31.20 -60.34 -13.65
C GLU A 492 32.47 -61.17 -13.82
N ASP A 493 33.64 -60.57 -13.62
CA ASP A 493 34.93 -61.27 -13.68
C ASP A 493 35.05 -62.31 -12.56
N TYR A 494 34.63 -61.96 -11.34
CA TYR A 494 34.59 -62.90 -10.22
C TYR A 494 33.63 -64.08 -10.50
N ARG A 495 32.45 -63.82 -11.06
CA ARG A 495 31.50 -64.87 -11.45
C ARG A 495 32.09 -65.81 -12.51
N LYS A 496 32.75 -65.25 -13.53
CA LYS A 496 33.42 -66.05 -14.56
C LYS A 496 34.53 -66.91 -13.98
N SER A 497 35.37 -66.36 -13.10
CA SER A 497 36.42 -67.14 -12.43
C SER A 497 35.83 -68.27 -11.59
N ARG A 498 34.78 -68.01 -10.81
CA ARG A 498 34.10 -69.05 -10.03
C ARG A 498 33.52 -70.16 -10.88
N LEU A 499 32.95 -69.83 -12.04
CA LEU A 499 32.42 -70.83 -12.97
C LEU A 499 33.54 -71.71 -13.52
N LEU A 500 34.70 -71.12 -13.85
CA LEU A 500 35.87 -71.87 -14.30
C LEU A 500 36.41 -72.80 -13.20
N ASP A 501 36.43 -72.35 -11.95
CA ASP A 501 36.86 -73.18 -10.81
C ASP A 501 35.93 -74.38 -10.59
N VAL A 502 34.60 -74.18 -10.73
CA VAL A 502 33.61 -75.27 -10.63
C VAL A 502 33.79 -76.29 -11.74
N LEU A 503 33.95 -75.83 -12.99
CA LEU A 503 34.18 -76.71 -14.13
C LEU A 503 35.50 -77.49 -14.03
N ALA A 504 36.54 -76.89 -13.45
CA ALA A 504 37.80 -77.56 -13.16
C ALA A 504 37.62 -78.65 -12.09
N GLY A 505 36.91 -78.34 -11.00
CA GLY A 505 36.60 -79.32 -9.95
C GLY A 505 35.73 -80.48 -10.44
N GLU A 506 34.74 -80.21 -11.30
CA GLU A 506 33.90 -81.28 -11.90
C GLU A 506 34.74 -82.23 -12.77
N ARG A 507 35.67 -81.72 -13.58
CA ARG A 507 36.59 -82.56 -14.37
C ARG A 507 37.48 -83.43 -13.49
N GLU A 508 38.03 -82.87 -12.41
CA GLU A 508 38.85 -83.64 -11.46
C GLU A 508 38.03 -84.76 -10.79
N THR A 509 36.77 -84.51 -10.46
CA THR A 509 35.89 -85.55 -9.88
C THR A 509 35.52 -86.64 -10.88
N GLN A 510 35.31 -86.30 -12.15
CA GLN A 510 35.03 -87.28 -13.22
C GLN A 510 36.25 -88.17 -13.45
N GLU A 511 37.45 -87.60 -13.55
CA GLU A 511 38.69 -88.38 -13.70
C GLU A 511 38.96 -89.31 -12.51
N ALA A 512 38.58 -88.91 -11.29
CA ALA A 512 38.71 -89.77 -10.11
C ALA A 512 37.74 -90.95 -10.14
N GLN A 513 36.50 -90.72 -10.59
CA GLN A 513 35.48 -91.78 -10.73
C GLN A 513 35.88 -92.81 -11.79
N GLU A 514 36.39 -92.37 -12.94
CA GLU A 514 36.86 -93.26 -14.01
C GLU A 514 38.01 -94.17 -13.54
N ARG A 515 38.91 -93.67 -12.68
CA ARG A 515 39.98 -94.50 -12.10
C ARG A 515 39.44 -95.56 -11.14
N GLU A 516 38.49 -95.20 -10.29
CA GLU A 516 37.88 -96.14 -9.34
C GLU A 516 37.10 -97.26 -10.06
N GLU A 517 36.40 -96.91 -11.13
CA GLU A 517 35.68 -97.88 -11.97
C GLU A 517 36.64 -98.85 -12.68
N ALA A 518 37.78 -98.36 -13.19
CA ALA A 518 38.81 -99.19 -13.78
C ALA A 518 39.43 -100.18 -12.76
N GLU A 519 39.69 -99.73 -11.53
CA GLU A 519 40.19 -100.61 -10.45
C GLU A 519 39.17 -101.68 -10.07
N ARG A 520 37.87 -101.33 -10.00
CA ARG A 520 36.80 -102.28 -9.68
C ARG A 520 36.62 -103.34 -10.78
N ALA A 521 36.74 -102.94 -12.05
CA ALA A 521 36.69 -103.87 -13.18
C ALA A 521 37.84 -104.88 -13.14
N ALA A 522 39.07 -104.42 -12.81
CA ALA A 522 40.23 -105.29 -12.65
C ALA A 522 40.03 -106.30 -11.50
N GLN A 523 39.49 -105.86 -10.37
CA GLN A 523 39.19 -106.76 -9.23
C GLN A 523 38.10 -107.78 -9.56
N SER A 524 37.09 -107.39 -10.35
CA SER A 524 36.01 -108.29 -10.78
C SER A 524 36.53 -109.44 -11.65
N ALA A 525 37.51 -109.20 -12.52
CA ALA A 525 38.12 -110.24 -13.35
C ALA A 525 38.84 -111.31 -12.49
N VAL A 526 39.65 -110.87 -11.52
CA VAL A 526 40.36 -111.77 -10.59
C VAL A 526 39.39 -112.57 -9.73
N ASN A 527 38.30 -111.96 -9.28
CA ASN A 527 37.29 -112.68 -8.50
C ASN A 527 36.52 -113.71 -9.33
N ALA A 528 36.25 -113.44 -10.61
CA ALA A 528 35.62 -114.41 -11.50
C ALA A 528 36.48 -115.67 -11.66
N GLU A 529 37.80 -115.52 -11.82
CA GLU A 529 38.73 -116.65 -11.87
C GLU A 529 38.76 -117.45 -10.56
N ARG A 530 38.75 -116.77 -9.39
CA ARG A 530 38.68 -117.46 -8.09
C ARG A 530 37.38 -118.21 -7.88
N VAL A 531 36.26 -117.70 -8.39
CA VAL A 531 34.96 -118.38 -8.32
C VAL A 531 34.96 -119.63 -9.19
N GLN A 532 35.47 -119.55 -10.43
CA GLN A 532 35.60 -120.71 -11.31
C GLN A 532 36.49 -121.80 -10.71
N PHE A 533 37.63 -121.43 -10.11
CA PHE A 533 38.51 -122.38 -9.43
C PHE A 533 37.81 -123.10 -8.26
N ARG A 534 37.04 -122.37 -7.45
CA ARG A 534 36.29 -122.95 -6.32
C ARG A 534 35.17 -123.88 -6.77
N GLN A 535 34.50 -123.57 -7.89
CA GLN A 535 33.48 -124.44 -8.47
C GLN A 535 34.11 -125.76 -8.95
N ALA A 536 35.23 -125.71 -9.67
CA ALA A 536 35.93 -126.90 -10.12
C ALA A 536 36.45 -127.79 -8.96
N GLU A 537 36.98 -127.18 -7.89
CA GLU A 537 37.39 -127.92 -6.67
C GLU A 537 36.19 -128.56 -5.95
N TYR A 538 35.05 -127.89 -5.94
CA TYR A 538 33.83 -128.42 -5.34
C TYR A 538 33.28 -129.62 -6.12
N GLU A 539 33.27 -129.54 -7.46
CA GLU A 539 32.88 -130.64 -8.33
C GLU A 539 33.79 -131.86 -8.13
N ARG A 540 35.11 -131.65 -8.02
CA ARG A 540 36.07 -132.73 -7.77
C ARG A 540 35.81 -133.46 -6.45
N LYS A 541 35.52 -132.72 -5.37
CA LYS A 541 35.15 -133.30 -4.06
C LYS A 541 33.86 -134.10 -4.13
N LEU A 542 32.88 -133.63 -4.90
CA LEU A 542 31.60 -134.32 -5.07
C LEU A 542 31.76 -135.67 -5.79
N GLU A 543 32.69 -135.74 -6.75
CA GLU A 543 33.06 -136.99 -7.42
C GLU A 543 33.83 -137.95 -6.49
N GLU A 544 34.79 -137.42 -5.71
CA GLU A 544 35.52 -138.17 -4.68
C GLU A 544 34.56 -138.77 -3.63
N ASP A 545 33.61 -137.98 -3.13
CA ASP A 545 32.60 -138.42 -2.16
C ASP A 545 31.67 -139.51 -2.73
N ARG A 546 31.28 -139.41 -4.01
CA ARG A 546 30.47 -140.45 -4.68
C ARG A 546 31.23 -141.77 -4.81
N LEU A 547 32.52 -141.72 -5.13
CA LEU A 547 33.38 -142.89 -5.19
C LEU A 547 33.59 -143.53 -3.81
N GLU A 548 33.76 -142.72 -2.77
CA GLU A 548 33.84 -143.21 -1.39
C GLU A 548 32.53 -143.84 -0.92
N GLN A 549 31.38 -143.26 -1.28
CA GLN A 549 30.07 -143.81 -0.94
C GLN A 549 29.86 -145.20 -1.58
N LEU A 550 30.16 -145.34 -2.87
CA LEU A 550 30.08 -146.63 -3.56
C LEU A 550 30.99 -147.70 -2.91
N ARG A 551 32.17 -147.29 -2.44
CA ARG A 551 33.09 -148.19 -1.74
C ARG A 551 32.56 -148.60 -0.36
N ARG A 552 32.02 -147.65 0.41
CA ARG A 552 31.41 -147.91 1.73
C ARG A 552 30.17 -148.79 1.61
N GLU A 553 29.37 -148.60 0.57
CA GLU A 553 28.20 -149.45 0.28
C GLU A 553 28.63 -150.89 -0.03
N ALA A 554 29.69 -151.09 -0.81
CA ALA A 554 30.23 -152.42 -1.08
C ALA A 554 30.77 -153.10 0.21
N GLU A 555 31.50 -152.36 1.04
CA GLU A 555 32.03 -152.85 2.32
C GLU A 555 30.89 -153.17 3.33
N GLU A 556 29.83 -152.36 3.38
CA GLU A 556 28.65 -152.61 4.21
C GLU A 556 27.84 -153.82 3.72
N VAL A 557 27.71 -154.05 2.41
CA VAL A 557 27.07 -155.28 1.88
C VAL A 557 27.86 -156.52 2.30
N GLU A 558 29.19 -156.49 2.21
CA GLU A 558 30.02 -157.60 2.70
C GLU A 558 29.92 -157.80 4.22
N ARG A 559 29.86 -156.70 4.98
CA ARG A 559 29.69 -156.73 6.43
C ARG A 559 28.32 -157.29 6.83
N LEU A 560 27.25 -156.88 6.15
CA LEU A 560 25.89 -157.37 6.40
C LEU A 560 25.77 -158.85 6.08
N ALA A 561 26.38 -159.34 5.00
CA ALA A 561 26.43 -160.77 4.69
C ALA A 561 27.16 -161.59 5.78
N LYS A 562 28.26 -161.04 6.34
CA LYS A 562 28.95 -161.62 7.51
C LYS A 562 28.09 -161.58 8.78
N ILE A 563 27.32 -160.51 9.00
CA ILE A 563 26.43 -160.39 10.15
C ILE A 563 25.23 -161.33 10.02
N GLU A 564 24.67 -161.52 8.82
CA GLU A 564 23.57 -162.47 8.59
C GLU A 564 24.00 -163.91 8.81
N THR A 565 25.18 -164.29 8.34
CA THR A 565 25.76 -165.61 8.64
C THR A 565 25.97 -165.81 10.14
N ILE A 566 26.44 -164.78 10.88
CA ILE A 566 26.54 -164.84 12.34
C ILE A 566 25.16 -164.91 13.00
N LYS A 567 24.17 -164.12 12.54
CA LYS A 567 22.81 -164.13 13.08
C LYS A 567 22.14 -165.51 12.99
N GLN A 568 22.44 -166.28 11.93
CA GLN A 568 21.95 -167.66 11.76
C GLN A 568 22.64 -168.67 12.69
N GLN A 569 23.84 -168.37 13.21
CA GLN A 569 24.59 -169.26 14.11
C GLN A 569 24.23 -169.09 15.60
N VAL A 570 23.39 -168.12 15.97
CA VAL A 570 23.05 -167.84 17.37
C VAL A 570 21.79 -168.62 17.80
N PRO A 571 21.84 -169.40 18.90
CA PRO A 571 20.76 -170.33 19.31
C PRO A 571 19.42 -169.69 19.75
N TYR A 572 19.27 -168.36 19.63
CA TYR A 572 18.05 -167.62 20.01
C TYR A 572 17.56 -166.63 18.93
N ALA A 573 18.02 -166.77 17.68
CA ALA A 573 17.71 -165.84 16.58
C ALA A 573 16.20 -165.61 16.36
N GLU A 574 15.38 -166.65 16.56
CA GLU A 574 13.93 -166.57 16.36
C GLU A 574 13.22 -165.65 17.37
N LYS A 575 13.75 -165.51 18.60
CA LYS A 575 13.10 -164.70 19.65
C LYS A 575 13.35 -163.20 19.51
N LEU A 576 14.47 -162.81 18.90
CA LEU A 576 14.85 -161.39 18.75
C LEU A 576 14.12 -160.71 17.58
N ALA A 577 13.67 -161.46 16.57
CA ALA A 577 12.94 -160.92 15.42
C ALA A 577 11.52 -160.44 15.77
N ALA A 578 10.98 -160.79 16.95
CA ALA A 578 9.58 -160.56 17.32
C ALA A 578 9.31 -159.27 18.14
N ILE A 579 10.31 -158.41 18.37
CA ILE A 579 10.15 -157.19 19.21
C ILE A 579 9.90 -155.96 18.34
N VAL A 580 8.75 -155.28 18.53
CA VAL A 580 8.36 -154.03 17.84
C VAL A 580 8.51 -152.83 18.80
N ALA A 581 9.13 -151.73 18.34
CA ALA A 581 9.36 -150.49 19.12
C ALA A 581 8.34 -149.38 18.77
N ASP A 582 7.79 -148.68 19.77
CA ASP A 582 6.69 -147.71 19.65
C ASP A 582 7.19 -146.22 19.63
N PRO A 583 6.97 -145.44 18.55
CA PRO A 583 7.58 -144.13 18.33
C PRO A 583 6.88 -142.91 18.97
N GLU A 584 5.69 -143.04 19.54
CA GLU A 584 4.93 -141.86 20.01
C GLU A 584 5.52 -141.17 21.26
N ARG A 585 6.27 -141.90 22.09
CA ARG A 585 6.89 -141.35 23.31
C ARG A 585 7.97 -140.29 23.04
N THR A 586 8.49 -140.24 21.83
CA THR A 586 9.70 -139.49 21.46
C THR A 586 9.44 -138.05 20.96
N ARG A 587 8.19 -137.59 20.86
CA ARG A 587 7.82 -136.36 20.12
C ARG A 587 7.15 -135.23 20.92
N GLN A 588 7.15 -135.24 22.25
CA GLN A 588 6.48 -134.19 23.05
C GLN A 588 7.37 -132.98 23.39
N GLU A 589 6.81 -131.76 23.31
CA GLU A 589 7.50 -130.47 23.51
C GLU A 589 7.90 -130.20 24.97
N THR A 590 9.04 -129.53 25.17
CA THR A 590 9.65 -129.28 26.50
C THR A 590 9.50 -127.84 26.99
N ALA A 591 9.51 -127.67 28.31
CA ALA A 591 9.17 -126.43 29.02
C ALA A 591 10.00 -125.19 28.66
N ALA A 592 11.21 -125.35 28.12
CA ALA A 592 12.08 -124.25 27.72
C ALA A 592 11.51 -123.42 26.55
N PHE A 593 10.67 -124.02 25.70
CA PHE A 593 10.06 -123.32 24.57
C PHE A 593 8.96 -122.32 25.01
N ARG A 594 8.31 -122.56 26.17
CA ARG A 594 7.25 -121.66 26.67
C ARG A 594 7.78 -120.37 27.29
N ALA A 595 8.92 -120.40 27.98
CA ALA A 595 9.44 -119.26 28.74
C ALA A 595 9.94 -118.09 27.87
N ASN A 596 10.38 -118.36 26.64
CA ASN A 596 10.93 -117.31 25.76
C ASN A 596 9.84 -116.48 25.07
N PHE A 597 8.62 -117.03 24.97
CA PHE A 597 7.51 -116.34 24.32
C PHE A 597 6.84 -115.34 25.26
N GLU A 598 6.75 -115.65 26.57
CA GLU A 598 6.18 -114.74 27.59
C GLU A 598 7.04 -113.49 27.85
N ALA A 599 8.36 -113.55 27.72
CA ALA A 599 9.26 -112.40 27.97
C ALA A 599 9.16 -111.28 26.91
N ALA A 600 8.53 -111.53 25.76
CA ALA A 600 8.37 -110.56 24.67
C ALA A 600 7.04 -109.78 24.73
N GLU A 601 6.06 -110.22 25.54
CA GLU A 601 4.74 -109.55 25.67
C GLU A 601 4.66 -108.56 26.85
N ASP A 602 5.53 -108.66 27.86
CA ASP A 602 5.54 -107.75 29.01
C ASP A 602 6.38 -106.48 28.74
N GLY A 603 5.71 -105.44 28.23
CA GLY A 603 6.28 -104.17 27.78
C GLY A 603 7.22 -103.45 28.76
N LEU A 604 8.52 -103.53 28.48
CA LEU A 604 9.55 -102.64 29.02
C LEU A 604 9.57 -101.31 28.21
N PRO A 605 9.50 -100.14 28.86
CA PRO A 605 9.45 -98.85 28.18
C PRO A 605 10.85 -98.44 27.71
N VAL A 606 11.21 -98.86 26.49
CA VAL A 606 12.30 -98.24 25.75
C VAL A 606 11.82 -96.87 25.27
N HIS A 607 11.93 -95.85 26.13
CA HIS A 607 11.70 -94.47 25.72
C HIS A 607 12.67 -94.11 24.58
N GLU A 608 12.16 -93.47 23.52
CA GLU A 608 12.89 -92.97 22.33
C GLU A 608 13.99 -91.91 22.62
N LYS A 609 14.40 -91.77 23.88
CA LYS A 609 15.55 -90.96 24.29
C LYS A 609 16.64 -91.92 24.67
N GLY A 610 17.67 -92.00 23.83
CA GLY A 610 18.83 -92.87 24.02
C GLY A 610 19.46 -92.75 25.40
N LEU A 611 20.34 -93.70 25.70
CA LEU A 611 20.97 -94.00 27.01
C LEU A 611 21.58 -92.83 27.81
N PHE A 612 21.60 -91.59 27.32
CA PHE A 612 22.21 -90.42 27.97
C PHE A 612 21.34 -89.14 27.88
N PRO A 613 21.28 -88.30 28.94
CA PRO A 613 20.58 -87.01 28.90
C PRO A 613 21.26 -86.01 27.95
N SER A 614 20.52 -85.44 26.99
CA SER A 614 21.03 -84.36 26.14
C SER A 614 20.92 -83.01 26.85
N HIS A 615 22.04 -82.29 27.02
CA HIS A 615 22.11 -80.96 27.62
C HIS A 615 22.13 -79.86 26.55
N GLY A 616 21.08 -79.76 25.75
CA GLY A 616 20.92 -78.74 24.70
C GLY A 616 19.73 -77.82 24.95
N TYR A 617 19.74 -76.63 24.35
CA TYR A 617 18.56 -75.77 24.29
C TYR A 617 17.60 -76.35 23.24
N ASP A 618 16.37 -76.63 23.66
CA ASP A 618 15.32 -77.00 22.73
C ASP A 618 14.94 -75.78 21.88
N SER A 619 14.67 -75.99 20.59
CA SER A 619 14.36 -74.92 19.64
C SER A 619 13.20 -74.04 20.14
N ASP A 620 12.18 -74.65 20.76
CA ASP A 620 11.07 -73.95 21.41
C ASP A 620 11.46 -73.06 22.60
N THR A 621 12.51 -73.44 23.35
CA THR A 621 13.02 -72.64 24.47
C THR A 621 13.85 -71.45 24.00
N LEU A 622 14.58 -71.59 22.89
CA LEU A 622 15.33 -70.51 22.25
C LEU A 622 14.39 -69.41 21.73
N PHE A 623 13.30 -69.78 21.07
CA PHE A 623 12.32 -68.82 20.55
C PHE A 623 11.48 -68.13 21.64
N LYS A 624 11.44 -68.62 22.88
CA LYS A 624 10.78 -67.92 24.01
C LYS A 624 11.65 -66.81 24.62
N ASN A 625 12.95 -66.79 24.37
CA ASN A 625 13.87 -65.82 24.96
C ASN A 625 13.75 -64.43 24.29
N ALA A 626 13.36 -63.41 25.07
CA ALA A 626 13.18 -62.04 24.59
C ALA A 626 14.47 -61.42 24.00
N ARG A 627 15.64 -61.79 24.53
CA ARG A 627 16.94 -61.33 24.02
C ARG A 627 17.24 -61.95 22.65
N PHE A 628 16.86 -63.20 22.44
CA PHE A 628 17.00 -63.88 21.14
C PHE A 628 16.08 -63.26 20.09
N LYS A 629 14.81 -62.96 20.44
CA LYS A 629 13.86 -62.27 19.55
C LYS A 629 14.34 -60.87 19.15
N LEU A 630 14.80 -60.06 20.11
CA LEU A 630 15.34 -58.73 19.78
C LEU A 630 16.59 -58.83 18.91
N GLY A 631 17.48 -59.80 19.20
CA GLY A 631 18.69 -60.02 18.40
C GLY A 631 18.38 -60.38 16.95
N LEU A 632 17.35 -61.19 16.71
CA LEU A 632 16.88 -61.54 15.37
C LEU A 632 16.30 -60.31 14.66
N ALA A 633 15.41 -59.56 15.32
CA ALA A 633 14.81 -58.34 14.76
C ALA A 633 15.85 -57.26 14.41
N LEU A 634 16.88 -57.09 15.25
CA LEU A 634 17.98 -56.15 14.98
C LEU A 634 18.89 -56.63 13.83
N ARG A 635 18.99 -57.94 13.60
CA ARG A 635 19.73 -58.51 12.47
C ARG A 635 18.95 -58.30 11.17
N ASP A 636 17.65 -58.56 11.19
CA ASP A 636 16.76 -58.34 10.05
C ASP A 636 16.69 -56.86 9.65
N ALA A 637 16.76 -55.95 10.63
CA ALA A 637 16.85 -54.51 10.40
C ALA A 637 18.26 -54.02 10.01
N GLY A 638 19.27 -54.90 9.96
CA GLY A 638 20.66 -54.53 9.62
C GLY A 638 21.40 -53.73 10.70
N LEU A 639 20.82 -53.56 11.89
CA LEU A 639 21.34 -52.71 12.98
C LEU A 639 22.18 -53.48 14.01
N HIS A 640 22.29 -54.80 13.89
CA HIS A 640 22.93 -55.69 14.87
C HIS A 640 24.41 -55.36 15.20
N SER A 641 25.13 -54.66 14.33
CA SER A 641 26.53 -54.25 14.53
C SER A 641 26.68 -52.90 15.26
N THR A 642 25.59 -52.16 15.45
CA THR A 642 25.63 -50.82 16.08
C THR A 642 25.89 -50.89 17.59
N GLU A 643 26.58 -49.90 18.14
CA GLU A 643 26.79 -49.74 19.59
C GLU A 643 25.47 -49.75 20.36
N TYR A 644 24.45 -49.12 19.78
CA TYR A 644 23.11 -49.04 20.34
C TYR A 644 22.42 -50.41 20.41
N ALA A 645 22.51 -51.22 19.36
CA ALA A 645 22.00 -52.59 19.38
C ALA A 645 22.69 -53.46 20.45
N ARG A 646 24.01 -53.29 20.63
CA ARG A 646 24.77 -53.99 21.67
C ARG A 646 24.30 -53.59 23.08
N GLN A 647 24.11 -52.29 23.31
CA GLN A 647 23.58 -51.78 24.60
C GLN A 647 22.13 -52.21 24.84
N ALA A 648 21.28 -52.18 23.81
CA ALA A 648 19.89 -52.62 23.91
C ALA A 648 19.79 -54.11 24.27
N LEU A 649 20.61 -54.97 23.65
CA LEU A 649 20.67 -56.40 24.00
C LEU A 649 21.21 -56.62 25.41
N ALA A 650 22.16 -55.81 25.88
CA ALA A 650 22.71 -55.89 27.24
C ALA A 650 21.67 -55.51 28.32
N ASN A 651 20.80 -54.55 28.04
CA ASN A 651 19.85 -53.98 29.01
C ASN A 651 18.52 -54.74 29.11
N ILE A 652 18.23 -55.71 28.25
CA ILE A 652 17.03 -56.55 28.39
C ILE A 652 17.18 -57.45 29.62
N LYS A 653 16.31 -57.25 30.61
CA LYS A 653 16.12 -58.19 31.71
C LYS A 653 15.55 -59.50 31.17
N VAL A 654 16.36 -60.55 31.16
CA VAL A 654 15.91 -61.91 30.84
C VAL A 654 15.12 -62.43 32.05
N SER A 655 13.79 -62.47 31.93
CA SER A 655 12.93 -63.16 32.90
C SER A 655 12.99 -64.66 32.62
N ASN A 656 14.07 -65.32 33.04
CA ASN A 656 14.14 -66.79 33.07
C ASN A 656 13.30 -67.32 34.24
N VAL A 657 11.98 -67.14 34.18
CA VAL A 657 11.06 -67.81 35.08
C VAL A 657 10.79 -69.20 34.51
N GLY A 658 11.56 -70.20 34.99
CA GLY A 658 11.12 -71.60 34.91
C GLY A 658 12.03 -72.63 34.23
N ALA A 659 13.21 -72.29 33.71
CA ALA A 659 14.05 -73.26 32.97
C ALA A 659 15.28 -73.80 33.73
N TYR A 660 15.54 -73.32 34.96
CA TYR A 660 16.60 -73.86 35.82
C TYR A 660 16.00 -74.47 37.08
N ARG A 661 15.39 -75.66 36.93
CA ARG A 661 15.33 -76.61 38.04
C ARG A 661 16.03 -77.87 37.57
N HIS A 662 17.22 -78.08 38.12
CA HIS A 662 17.80 -79.41 38.24
C HIS A 662 16.71 -80.31 38.84
N ALA A 663 16.17 -81.23 38.04
CA ALA A 663 15.48 -82.38 38.59
C ALA A 663 16.55 -83.20 39.31
N VAL A 664 16.63 -83.06 40.63
CA VAL A 664 17.36 -83.98 41.49
C VAL A 664 16.65 -85.32 41.32
N ALA A 665 17.31 -86.27 40.66
CA ALA A 665 16.82 -87.64 40.58
C ALA A 665 16.66 -88.19 42.02
N PRO A 666 15.54 -88.85 42.37
CA PRO A 666 15.42 -89.52 43.66
C PRO A 666 16.50 -90.60 43.78
N SER A 667 17.04 -90.81 44.98
CA SER A 667 18.09 -91.80 45.19
C SER A 667 17.56 -93.19 44.83
N THR A 668 18.23 -93.84 43.89
CA THR A 668 18.02 -95.24 43.55
C THR A 668 18.20 -96.12 44.79
N GLN A 669 17.12 -96.76 45.25
CA GLN A 669 17.19 -97.93 46.13
C GLN A 669 16.98 -99.19 45.28
N LEU A 670 18.08 -99.77 44.81
CA LEU A 670 18.23 -101.13 44.29
C LEU A 670 19.74 -101.41 44.51
N TRP A 671 20.24 -102.24 45.43
CA TRP A 671 20.00 -103.66 45.79
C TRP A 671 19.04 -104.46 44.93
#